data_AF-A0A662L5K8-F1
#
_entry.id   AF-A0A662L5K8-F1
#
_cell.length_a   1.000
_cell.length_b   1.000
_cell.length_c   1.000
_cell.angle_alpha   90.00
_cell.angle_beta   90.00
_cell.angle_gamma   90.00
#
_symmetry.space_group_name_H-M   'P 1'
#
loop_
_entity.id
_entity.type
_entity.pdbx_description
1 polymer ?
#
loop_
_entity_poly.entity_id
_entity_poly.type
_entity_poly.pdbx_seq_one_letter_code
_entity_poly.pdbx_strand_id
1 'polypeptide(L)'
;YTPGGVSWTKIVVNYAGAARLHMTFWHKYEFAENDVGNVYVRFGNSAKKVDVFSGSSDWDIAEYDIVCEPSPNATVIFEIMSNGASAADGWYIDDFNLQVYRGVLYTNCSNIDGWITSNADQSQDFWSHASHADGKSVWRWNASKARYVSNTLYTSLPIDLRFVENCTVSFEYRGRLSGESVTVYLGSGGEWREYRVKGVGNEWNVWSVDASEFVGVRSFYIRIVVEGSVSAEDFLEIRSLRVYGPVYTGNYVIKHTQYMVGLGSYMNPKISKGHYFLIRTPAGEILSYSVSLQAGEEPQDKITYRSFDYLENPQILFIVAFILFSLILHYPRKFYYEYKASIPLRYRRMTRKLMYVHAPAYAFAAILMLFYFFAGFATIFVSGLYIWIMGVIFVVCSYALSKYAYAAQVSKDRKRIWEEGVKEKVAEKPSVHIAMAAPKKEKKKEEEKKKEEKKMKVYQCEKCGEIFEVPEEYKEARCPACGAIVGEGLKKIEVSVTEGDIERGYIKCPDCGARVSVEKGMSEVLCPRCHTVLVLKIKSLDTGYNYILLDKSPERAFKIFAKMAKDYPALCISTTYPDKLTREYGIENAKILWISSTESEMAINPKRLDFEITRGILQFMKDNENAIILIDGIEYLVVENGFEAVLKFLKKIIDMSSVKGATLLVPVNPTAFSEEEITILSKEFDRVEDFMSKT
;
A
#
# COMPACT_ATOMS: atom_id res chain seq x y z
N TYR A 1 -34.89 -64.20 15.28
CA TYR A 1 -35.06 -63.69 16.65
C TYR A 1 -34.18 -64.48 17.59
N THR A 2 -33.07 -63.89 18.04
CA THR A 2 -32.33 -64.34 19.22
C THR A 2 -32.90 -63.61 20.44
N PRO A 3 -33.13 -64.28 21.59
CA PRO A 3 -33.56 -63.61 22.81
C PRO A 3 -32.49 -62.62 23.24
N GLY A 4 -32.86 -61.35 23.45
CA GLY A 4 -31.91 -60.25 23.72
C GLY A 4 -31.19 -59.69 22.47
N GLY A 5 -31.72 -59.94 21.28
CA GLY A 5 -31.15 -59.46 20.02
C GLY A 5 -31.53 -58.03 19.69
N VAL A 6 -30.52 -57.18 19.46
CA VAL A 6 -30.71 -55.88 18.79
C VAL A 6 -30.72 -56.12 17.29
N SER A 7 -31.77 -55.72 16.58
CA SER A 7 -31.81 -55.71 15.12
C SER A 7 -31.83 -54.27 14.63
N TRP A 8 -31.01 -53.95 13.63
CA TRP A 8 -30.96 -52.61 13.07
C TRP A 8 -30.84 -52.64 11.55
N THR A 9 -31.45 -51.65 10.90
CA THR A 9 -31.22 -51.32 9.50
C THR A 9 -30.59 -49.93 9.41
N LYS A 10 -29.71 -49.73 8.43
CA LYS A 10 -28.99 -48.46 8.25
C LYS A 10 -29.12 -47.95 6.83
N ILE A 11 -29.29 -46.64 6.70
CA ILE A 11 -29.26 -45.92 5.43
C ILE A 11 -28.13 -44.90 5.52
N VAL A 12 -27.13 -45.03 4.65
CA VAL A 12 -25.98 -44.11 4.59
C VAL A 12 -26.22 -43.11 3.49
N VAL A 13 -26.15 -41.82 3.83
CA VAL A 13 -26.37 -40.73 2.88
C VAL A 13 -25.19 -39.76 2.94
N ASN A 14 -24.67 -39.43 1.76
CA ASN A 14 -23.70 -38.36 1.61
C ASN A 14 -24.43 -37.02 1.65
N TYR A 15 -24.17 -36.24 2.69
CA TYR A 15 -24.80 -34.93 2.88
C TYR A 15 -23.79 -33.78 2.85
N ALA A 16 -22.53 -34.01 2.46
CA ALA A 16 -21.43 -33.06 2.55
C ALA A 16 -21.85 -31.58 2.32
N GLY A 17 -21.81 -30.79 3.38
CA GLY A 17 -22.17 -29.36 3.38
C GLY A 17 -23.66 -29.04 3.60
N ALA A 18 -24.53 -30.01 3.86
CA ALA A 18 -25.92 -29.77 4.21
C ALA A 18 -26.07 -29.37 5.69
N ALA A 19 -26.83 -28.30 5.95
CA ALA A 19 -27.10 -27.82 7.30
C ALA A 19 -28.17 -28.66 8.02
N ARG A 20 -29.10 -29.26 7.26
CA ARG A 20 -30.21 -30.07 7.79
C ARG A 20 -30.59 -31.24 6.88
N LEU A 21 -31.13 -32.27 7.51
CA LEU A 21 -31.84 -33.39 6.89
C LEU A 21 -33.31 -33.31 7.29
N HIS A 22 -34.19 -33.44 6.33
CA HIS A 22 -35.62 -33.62 6.59
C HIS A 22 -35.97 -35.06 6.27
N MET A 23 -36.42 -35.78 7.29
CA MET A 23 -36.69 -37.21 7.23
C MET A 23 -38.18 -37.43 7.40
N THR A 24 -38.80 -38.04 6.39
CA THR A 24 -40.22 -38.45 6.43
C THR A 24 -40.30 -39.92 6.10
N PHE A 25 -41.09 -40.69 6.85
CA PHE A 25 -41.39 -42.07 6.50
C PHE A 25 -42.75 -42.48 7.05
N TRP A 26 -43.41 -43.39 6.35
CA TRP A 26 -44.59 -44.06 6.86
C TRP A 26 -44.17 -45.22 7.73
N HIS A 27 -44.84 -45.42 8.86
CA HIS A 27 -44.59 -46.59 9.70
C HIS A 27 -45.85 -47.14 10.34
N LYS A 28 -45.82 -48.45 10.59
CA LYS A 28 -46.79 -49.19 11.41
C LYS A 28 -46.01 -50.09 12.36
N TYR A 29 -46.39 -50.16 13.63
CA TYR A 29 -45.66 -50.99 14.59
C TYR A 29 -46.56 -51.63 15.64
N GLU A 30 -46.15 -52.80 16.10
CA GLU A 30 -46.70 -53.49 17.26
C GLU A 30 -45.54 -54.13 18.05
N PHE A 31 -45.20 -53.51 19.17
CA PHE A 31 -44.12 -53.95 20.06
C PHE A 31 -44.68 -54.65 21.29
N ALA A 32 -44.00 -55.72 21.70
CA ALA A 32 -44.25 -56.43 22.94
C ALA A 32 -43.94 -55.55 24.18
N GLU A 33 -44.40 -55.96 25.37
CA GLU A 33 -44.21 -55.19 26.60
C GLU A 33 -42.70 -55.04 26.94
N ASN A 34 -42.24 -53.79 26.97
CA ASN A 34 -40.84 -53.35 27.09
C ASN A 34 -39.95 -53.51 25.84
N ASP A 35 -40.52 -53.84 24.68
CA ASP A 35 -39.82 -53.73 23.40
C ASP A 35 -40.00 -52.32 22.83
N VAL A 36 -38.96 -51.79 22.20
CA VAL A 36 -38.97 -50.43 21.63
C VAL A 36 -38.30 -50.34 20.27
N GLY A 37 -38.85 -49.49 19.41
CA GLY A 37 -38.22 -49.05 18.16
C GLY A 37 -37.53 -47.70 18.35
N ASN A 38 -36.21 -47.64 18.17
CA ASN A 38 -35.44 -46.41 18.24
C ASN A 38 -35.06 -45.93 16.83
N VAL A 39 -35.06 -44.62 16.65
CA VAL A 39 -34.48 -43.96 15.46
C VAL A 39 -33.24 -43.18 15.88
N TYR A 40 -32.12 -43.38 15.20
CA TYR A 40 -30.90 -42.61 15.39
C TYR A 40 -30.41 -41.99 14.10
N VAL A 41 -29.68 -40.89 14.24
CA VAL A 41 -28.88 -40.32 13.17
C VAL A 41 -27.44 -40.22 13.65
N ARG A 42 -26.52 -40.80 12.90
CA ARG A 42 -25.09 -40.80 13.19
C ARG A 42 -24.36 -39.84 12.25
N PHE A 43 -23.60 -38.92 12.83
CA PHE A 43 -22.68 -38.02 12.13
C PHE A 43 -21.24 -38.40 12.50
N GLY A 44 -20.52 -39.05 11.57
CA GLY A 44 -19.19 -39.57 11.84
C GLY A 44 -19.22 -40.59 12.99
N ASN A 45 -18.63 -40.24 14.14
CA ASN A 45 -18.59 -41.09 15.34
C ASN A 45 -19.68 -40.76 16.38
N SER A 46 -20.41 -39.66 16.23
CA SER A 46 -21.48 -39.24 17.15
C SER A 46 -22.82 -39.80 16.68
N ALA A 47 -23.59 -40.46 17.55
CA ALA A 47 -24.94 -40.94 17.26
C ALA A 47 -25.94 -40.22 18.15
N LYS A 48 -26.90 -39.52 17.52
CA LYS A 48 -27.99 -38.82 18.20
C LYS A 48 -29.27 -39.63 18.05
N LYS A 49 -29.94 -39.91 19.17
CA LYS A 49 -31.28 -40.52 19.18
C LYS A 49 -32.29 -39.45 18.75
N VAL A 50 -33.09 -39.75 17.73
CA VAL A 50 -34.13 -38.87 17.17
C VAL A 50 -35.46 -39.13 17.84
N ASP A 51 -35.87 -40.39 17.96
CA ASP A 51 -37.15 -40.75 18.59
C ASP A 51 -37.19 -42.20 19.12
N VAL A 52 -38.21 -42.52 19.93
CA VAL A 52 -38.49 -43.84 20.50
C VAL A 52 -39.99 -44.17 20.40
N PHE A 53 -40.30 -45.33 19.84
CA PHE A 53 -41.64 -45.87 19.71
C PHE A 53 -41.82 -47.11 20.60
N SER A 54 -42.97 -47.19 21.25
CA SER A 54 -43.38 -48.32 22.12
C SER A 54 -44.88 -48.56 22.00
N GLY A 55 -45.34 -49.78 22.26
CA GLY A 55 -46.76 -50.14 22.14
C GLY A 55 -47.15 -50.44 20.69
N SER A 56 -48.37 -50.04 20.28
CA SER A 56 -48.88 -50.29 18.93
C SER A 56 -49.45 -49.03 18.27
N SER A 57 -49.30 -48.94 16.95
CA SER A 57 -49.90 -47.91 16.10
C SER A 57 -50.22 -48.50 14.72
N ASP A 58 -51.33 -48.08 14.13
CA ASP A 58 -51.57 -48.26 12.70
C ASP A 58 -50.69 -47.31 11.87
N TRP A 59 -50.78 -47.39 10.54
CA TRP A 59 -49.99 -46.58 9.62
C TRP A 59 -50.12 -45.07 9.91
N ASP A 60 -49.01 -44.46 10.29
CA ASP A 60 -48.88 -43.03 10.51
C ASP A 60 -47.60 -42.51 9.82
N ILE A 61 -47.50 -41.19 9.68
CA ILE A 61 -46.32 -40.52 9.10
C ILE A 61 -45.47 -39.90 10.21
N ALA A 62 -44.19 -40.23 10.20
CA ALA A 62 -43.21 -39.63 11.10
C ALA A 62 -42.34 -38.63 10.32
N GLU A 63 -42.25 -37.39 10.81
CA GLU A 63 -41.56 -36.27 10.16
C GLU A 63 -40.58 -35.61 11.13
N TYR A 64 -39.30 -35.51 10.71
CA TYR A 64 -38.22 -34.99 11.55
C TYR A 64 -37.29 -34.04 10.80
N ASP A 65 -37.04 -32.88 11.40
CA ASP A 65 -36.01 -31.93 10.99
C ASP A 65 -34.74 -32.12 11.84
N ILE A 66 -33.69 -32.65 11.23
CA ILE A 66 -32.44 -32.99 11.91
C ILE A 66 -31.35 -31.98 11.52
N VAL A 67 -30.70 -31.38 12.53
CA VAL A 67 -29.51 -30.53 12.34
C VAL A 67 -28.28 -31.42 12.15
N CYS A 68 -27.53 -31.15 11.08
CA CYS A 68 -26.32 -31.90 10.77
C CYS A 68 -25.14 -31.42 11.61
N GLU A 69 -24.42 -32.35 12.23
CA GLU A 69 -23.07 -32.06 12.75
C GLU A 69 -22.06 -32.04 11.58
N PRO A 70 -20.86 -31.46 11.74
CA PRO A 70 -19.85 -31.46 10.68
C PRO A 70 -19.33 -32.87 10.38
N SER A 71 -19.85 -33.54 9.35
CA SER A 71 -19.33 -34.82 8.85
C SER A 71 -19.61 -35.00 7.35
N PRO A 72 -18.79 -35.78 6.61
CA PRO A 72 -19.05 -36.07 5.20
C PRO A 72 -20.28 -36.94 4.96
N ASN A 73 -20.63 -37.81 5.93
CA ASN A 73 -21.70 -38.80 5.79
C ASN A 73 -22.58 -38.86 7.04
N ALA A 74 -23.88 -39.09 6.83
CA ALA A 74 -24.88 -39.32 7.87
C ALA A 74 -25.39 -40.73 7.70
N THR A 75 -25.66 -41.40 8.81
CA THR A 75 -26.30 -42.71 8.80
C THR A 75 -27.57 -42.66 9.62
N VAL A 76 -28.72 -42.86 8.99
CA VAL A 76 -30.00 -43.08 9.68
C VAL A 76 -30.05 -44.54 10.09
N ILE A 77 -30.40 -44.80 11.35
CA ILE A 77 -30.44 -46.15 11.93
C ILE A 77 -31.81 -46.34 12.55
N PHE A 78 -32.53 -47.37 12.10
CA PHE A 78 -33.72 -47.87 12.76
C PHE A 78 -33.33 -49.11 13.53
N GLU A 79 -33.59 -49.13 14.83
CA GLU A 79 -33.16 -50.17 15.76
C GLU A 79 -34.34 -50.68 16.57
N ILE A 80 -34.54 -52.00 16.60
CA ILE A 80 -35.47 -52.64 17.53
C ILE A 80 -34.66 -53.22 18.68
N MET A 81 -35.01 -52.82 19.90
CA MET A 81 -34.53 -53.45 21.12
C MET A 81 -35.64 -54.33 21.68
N SER A 82 -35.36 -55.64 21.80
CA SER A 82 -36.28 -56.60 22.41
C SER A 82 -35.68 -57.22 23.66
N ASN A 83 -36.50 -57.36 24.71
CA ASN A 83 -36.13 -58.09 25.92
C ASN A 83 -36.28 -59.62 25.75
N GLY A 84 -36.85 -60.08 24.64
CA GLY A 84 -37.07 -61.49 24.32
C GLY A 84 -38.12 -62.19 25.17
N ALA A 85 -38.95 -61.45 25.93
CA ALA A 85 -39.93 -62.00 26.85
C ALA A 85 -41.25 -62.41 26.16
N SER A 86 -41.66 -61.70 25.10
CA SER A 86 -42.87 -62.01 24.32
C SER A 86 -42.70 -61.59 22.84
N ALA A 87 -43.59 -62.07 21.97
CA ALA A 87 -43.54 -61.80 20.53
C ALA A 87 -44.73 -60.93 20.09
N ALA A 88 -44.46 -60.01 19.15
CA ALA A 88 -45.44 -59.12 18.54
C ALA A 88 -45.12 -58.94 17.03
N ASP A 89 -46.02 -58.30 16.28
CA ASP A 89 -45.93 -58.21 14.81
C ASP A 89 -44.74 -57.37 14.31
N GLY A 90 -44.12 -56.56 15.17
CA GLY A 90 -42.85 -55.87 14.87
C GLY A 90 -43.04 -54.50 14.23
N TRP A 91 -42.07 -54.06 13.43
CA TRP A 91 -42.04 -52.70 12.87
C TRP A 91 -41.94 -52.72 11.34
N TYR A 92 -42.91 -52.08 10.70
CA TYR A 92 -42.98 -51.85 9.26
C TYR A 92 -42.66 -50.39 8.95
N ILE A 93 -41.78 -50.16 7.98
CA ILE A 93 -41.38 -48.83 7.51
C ILE A 93 -41.53 -48.82 6.00
N ASP A 94 -42.20 -47.79 5.47
CA ASP A 94 -42.44 -47.61 4.04
C ASP A 94 -42.27 -46.14 3.64
N ASP A 95 -42.15 -45.89 2.33
CA ASP A 95 -42.07 -44.55 1.73
C ASP A 95 -41.04 -43.62 2.41
N PHE A 96 -39.89 -44.20 2.78
CA PHE A 96 -38.80 -43.44 3.39
C PHE A 96 -38.25 -42.42 2.40
N ASN A 97 -38.37 -41.15 2.77
CA ASN A 97 -37.85 -40.02 2.03
C ASN A 97 -36.93 -39.19 2.94
N LEU A 98 -35.72 -38.95 2.45
CA LEU A 98 -34.73 -38.11 3.12
C LEU A 98 -34.33 -36.98 2.19
N GLN A 99 -34.82 -35.79 2.49
CA GLN A 99 -34.47 -34.59 1.75
C GLN A 99 -33.25 -33.93 2.40
N VAL A 100 -32.21 -33.76 1.60
CA VAL A 100 -30.98 -33.09 2.00
C VAL A 100 -31.09 -31.62 1.63
N TYR A 101 -31.27 -30.75 2.62
CA TYR A 101 -31.37 -29.32 2.39
C TYR A 101 -29.97 -28.72 2.29
N ARG A 102 -29.52 -28.57 1.05
CA ARG A 102 -28.31 -27.83 0.70
C ARG A 102 -28.69 -26.38 0.48
N GLY A 103 -28.09 -25.51 1.27
CA GLY A 103 -28.17 -24.09 1.01
C GLY A 103 -29.57 -23.50 1.10
N VAL A 104 -30.38 -24.02 2.02
CA VAL A 104 -31.49 -23.29 2.61
C VAL A 104 -31.06 -23.12 4.05
N LEU A 105 -30.75 -21.89 4.45
CA LEU A 105 -30.74 -21.61 5.87
C LEU A 105 -32.13 -22.03 6.36
N TYR A 106 -32.21 -22.87 7.37
CA TYR A 106 -33.51 -23.28 7.89
C TYR A 106 -33.27 -23.48 9.36
N THR A 107 -33.55 -22.46 10.15
CA THR A 107 -33.52 -22.57 11.60
C THR A 107 -34.93 -22.83 12.08
N ASN A 108 -35.48 -24.05 11.94
CA ASN A 108 -36.66 -24.42 12.74
C ASN A 108 -36.23 -24.34 14.20
N CYS A 109 -36.70 -23.29 14.84
CA CYS A 109 -36.43 -22.92 16.22
C CYS A 109 -37.32 -23.69 17.21
N SER A 110 -37.92 -24.80 16.75
CA SER A 110 -38.73 -25.76 17.50
C SER A 110 -37.91 -26.70 18.39
N ASN A 111 -36.64 -26.94 18.06
CA ASN A 111 -35.72 -27.72 18.90
C ASN A 111 -34.87 -26.77 19.75
N ILE A 112 -35.19 -26.82 21.04
CA ILE A 112 -34.63 -26.09 22.17
C ILE A 112 -33.12 -26.33 22.26
N ASP A 113 -32.38 -25.23 22.08
CA ASP A 113 -31.10 -24.93 22.76
C ASP A 113 -30.70 -23.47 22.50
N GLY A 114 -31.53 -22.71 21.77
CA GLY A 114 -31.14 -21.37 21.37
C GLY A 114 -32.17 -20.28 21.37
N TRP A 115 -32.99 -20.22 22.43
CA TRP A 115 -33.67 -18.99 22.78
C TRP A 115 -33.25 -18.52 24.17
N ILE A 116 -32.80 -17.27 24.28
CA ILE A 116 -32.53 -16.64 25.57
C ILE A 116 -33.69 -15.69 25.87
N THR A 117 -34.32 -15.87 27.03
CA THR A 117 -35.18 -14.85 27.63
C THR A 117 -34.26 -13.92 28.42
N SER A 118 -34.19 -12.64 28.05
CA SER A 118 -33.49 -11.65 28.88
C SER A 118 -34.49 -11.05 29.86
N ASN A 119 -34.36 -11.39 31.14
CA ASN A 119 -35.08 -10.71 32.21
C ASN A 119 -34.14 -9.72 32.91
N ALA A 120 -34.62 -8.49 33.17
CA ALA A 120 -33.99 -7.59 34.13
C ALA A 120 -34.25 -8.03 35.59
N ASP A 121 -35.30 -8.84 35.83
CA ASP A 121 -35.63 -9.43 37.13
C ASP A 121 -35.76 -10.96 37.03
N GLN A 122 -34.85 -11.69 37.69
CA GLN A 122 -34.64 -13.14 37.60
C GLN A 122 -35.76 -14.02 38.22
N SER A 123 -37.03 -13.60 38.26
CA SER A 123 -38.05 -14.34 39.05
C SER A 123 -39.21 -14.98 38.30
N GLN A 124 -39.49 -14.74 37.00
CA GLN A 124 -40.56 -15.46 36.27
C GLN A 124 -40.29 -15.62 34.76
N ASP A 125 -40.46 -16.83 34.22
CA ASP A 125 -40.41 -17.12 32.77
C ASP A 125 -41.75 -16.75 32.10
N PHE A 126 -41.76 -15.65 31.34
CA PHE A 126 -42.93 -15.16 30.60
C PHE A 126 -43.22 -15.95 29.32
N TRP A 127 -42.18 -16.57 28.75
CA TRP A 127 -42.25 -17.47 27.60
C TRP A 127 -42.09 -18.91 28.09
N SER A 128 -43.07 -19.76 27.78
CA SER A 128 -43.02 -21.19 28.07
C SER A 128 -42.99 -21.99 26.78
N HIS A 129 -42.19 -23.03 26.75
CA HIS A 129 -42.18 -24.01 25.68
C HIS A 129 -43.21 -25.12 25.96
N ALA A 130 -44.00 -25.50 24.96
CA ALA A 130 -44.96 -26.58 25.05
C ALA A 130 -45.11 -27.32 23.71
N SER A 131 -45.59 -28.56 23.76
CA SER A 131 -46.06 -29.27 22.56
C SER A 131 -47.54 -28.94 22.34
N HIS A 132 -47.90 -28.58 21.11
CA HIS A 132 -49.30 -28.43 20.72
C HIS A 132 -49.94 -29.79 20.45
N ALA A 133 -51.28 -29.85 20.40
CA ALA A 133 -52.04 -31.07 20.18
C ALA A 133 -51.73 -31.77 18.85
N ASP A 134 -51.15 -31.04 17.88
CA ASP A 134 -50.66 -31.55 16.60
C ASP A 134 -49.19 -32.02 16.65
N GLY A 135 -48.60 -32.16 17.84
CA GLY A 135 -47.24 -32.65 18.04
C GLY A 135 -46.13 -31.61 17.79
N LYS A 136 -46.46 -30.40 17.32
CA LYS A 136 -45.46 -29.36 17.03
C LYS A 136 -45.03 -28.61 18.29
N SER A 137 -43.73 -28.30 18.39
CA SER A 137 -43.19 -27.41 19.42
C SER A 137 -43.67 -25.97 19.24
N VAL A 138 -44.15 -25.36 20.32
CA VAL A 138 -44.69 -24.00 20.35
C VAL A 138 -44.09 -23.21 21.50
N TRP A 139 -43.70 -21.97 21.21
CA TRP A 139 -43.36 -20.97 22.20
C TRP A 139 -44.60 -20.16 22.55
N ARG A 140 -45.00 -20.18 23.83
CA ARG A 140 -46.16 -19.46 24.33
C ARG A 140 -45.77 -18.36 25.29
N TRP A 141 -46.14 -17.14 24.98
CA TRP A 141 -46.12 -15.99 25.87
C TRP A 141 -47.47 -15.82 26.56
N ASN A 142 -47.48 -15.45 27.85
CA ASN A 142 -48.69 -15.25 28.64
C ASN A 142 -48.63 -13.95 29.46
N ALA A 143 -49.65 -13.11 29.31
CA ALA A 143 -49.74 -11.81 29.96
C ALA A 143 -49.94 -11.87 31.48
N SER A 144 -50.57 -12.92 32.02
CA SER A 144 -50.78 -13.09 33.47
C SER A 144 -49.48 -13.04 34.28
N LYS A 145 -48.35 -13.33 33.63
CA LYS A 145 -47.02 -13.27 34.23
C LYS A 145 -46.36 -11.90 34.06
N ALA A 146 -46.68 -11.13 33.02
CA ALA A 146 -45.97 -9.92 32.57
C ALA A 146 -46.39 -8.65 33.32
N ARG A 147 -45.82 -8.36 34.50
CA ARG A 147 -46.17 -7.15 35.26
C ARG A 147 -45.37 -5.89 34.97
N TYR A 148 -44.10 -5.94 34.53
CA TYR A 148 -43.34 -4.74 34.12
C TYR A 148 -42.16 -5.08 33.15
N VAL A 149 -42.06 -4.27 32.07
CA VAL A 149 -40.92 -3.95 31.17
C VAL A 149 -40.06 -5.09 30.57
N SER A 150 -40.17 -5.24 29.24
CA SER A 150 -39.36 -6.00 28.27
C SER A 150 -39.58 -7.52 28.13
N ASN A 151 -40.65 -7.89 27.39
CA ASN A 151 -41.02 -9.27 27.06
C ASN A 151 -40.36 -9.73 25.76
N THR A 152 -39.11 -10.18 25.81
CA THR A 152 -38.37 -10.46 24.58
C THR A 152 -37.91 -11.90 24.42
N LEU A 153 -38.15 -12.44 23.23
CA LEU A 153 -37.68 -13.75 22.77
C LEU A 153 -36.54 -13.55 21.76
N TYR A 154 -35.34 -14.09 22.02
CA TYR A 154 -34.14 -13.91 21.17
C TYR A 154 -33.48 -15.21 20.72
N THR A 155 -32.96 -15.26 19.49
CA THR A 155 -32.05 -16.34 19.05
C THR A 155 -30.74 -16.32 19.86
N SER A 156 -30.31 -17.44 20.44
CA SER A 156 -29.11 -17.53 21.29
C SER A 156 -27.82 -17.61 20.49
N LEU A 157 -27.87 -18.21 19.30
CA LEU A 157 -26.73 -18.40 18.43
C LEU A 157 -26.86 -17.48 17.21
N PRO A 158 -25.76 -16.84 16.79
CA PRO A 158 -25.75 -16.05 15.57
C PRO A 158 -26.03 -16.93 14.35
N ILE A 159 -26.89 -16.45 13.47
CA ILE A 159 -27.16 -17.03 12.17
C ILE A 159 -26.15 -16.47 11.15
N ASP A 160 -25.48 -17.34 10.39
CA ASP A 160 -24.47 -16.93 9.39
C ASP A 160 -25.11 -16.74 8.00
N LEU A 161 -25.20 -15.50 7.53
CA LEU A 161 -25.78 -15.12 6.24
C LEU A 161 -24.72 -14.80 5.16
N ARG A 162 -23.43 -15.10 5.38
CA ARG A 162 -22.32 -14.70 4.47
C ARG A 162 -22.45 -15.23 3.04
N PHE A 163 -23.04 -16.40 2.88
CA PHE A 163 -23.10 -17.12 1.60
C PHE A 163 -24.52 -17.20 1.04
N VAL A 164 -25.47 -16.46 1.62
CA VAL A 164 -26.89 -16.46 1.23
C VAL A 164 -27.11 -15.44 0.11
N GLU A 165 -27.86 -15.75 -0.95
CA GLU A 165 -28.15 -14.82 -2.06
C GLU A 165 -29.34 -13.91 -1.75
N ASN A 166 -30.40 -14.46 -1.16
CA ASN A 166 -31.55 -13.74 -0.63
C ASN A 166 -31.98 -14.40 0.69
N CYS A 167 -32.60 -13.64 1.59
CA CYS A 167 -32.94 -14.15 2.91
C CYS A 167 -34.38 -13.78 3.24
N THR A 168 -35.20 -14.75 3.64
CA THR A 168 -36.57 -14.54 4.09
C THR A 168 -36.71 -15.10 5.51
N VAL A 169 -37.30 -14.31 6.40
CA VAL A 169 -37.65 -14.76 7.76
C VAL A 169 -39.15 -14.98 7.82
N SER A 170 -39.59 -16.14 8.31
CA SER A 170 -41.01 -16.45 8.46
C SER A 170 -41.29 -17.25 9.72
N PHE A 171 -42.46 -17.08 10.33
CA PHE A 171 -42.96 -17.93 11.42
C PHE A 171 -44.48 -18.00 11.43
N GLU A 172 -45.01 -19.04 12.05
CA GLU A 172 -46.44 -19.17 12.33
C GLU A 172 -46.76 -18.57 13.71
N TYR A 173 -47.86 -17.83 13.82
CA TYR A 173 -48.30 -17.23 15.06
C TYR A 173 -49.81 -17.28 15.25
N ARG A 174 -50.25 -17.34 16.51
CA ARG A 174 -51.66 -17.13 16.91
C ARG A 174 -51.69 -16.49 18.29
N GLY A 175 -52.76 -15.80 18.63
CA GLY A 175 -52.89 -15.22 19.96
C GLY A 175 -54.14 -14.39 20.16
N ARG A 176 -54.31 -13.91 21.38
CA ARG A 176 -55.35 -12.97 21.76
C ARG A 176 -54.65 -11.82 22.49
N LEU A 177 -54.68 -10.63 21.89
CA LEU A 177 -54.05 -9.42 22.43
C LEU A 177 -55.10 -8.30 22.46
N SER A 178 -55.32 -7.70 23.63
CA SER A 178 -56.41 -6.75 23.87
C SER A 178 -56.00 -5.26 23.77
N GLY A 179 -54.74 -4.96 23.42
CA GLY A 179 -54.27 -3.58 23.31
C GLY A 179 -53.08 -3.28 22.39
N GLU A 180 -52.21 -4.22 22.01
CA GLU A 180 -50.90 -3.84 21.41
C GLU A 180 -50.30 -4.79 20.35
N SER A 181 -49.25 -4.28 19.69
CA SER A 181 -48.53 -4.83 18.53
C SER A 181 -47.40 -5.78 18.91
N VAL A 182 -47.28 -6.89 18.20
CA VAL A 182 -46.08 -7.75 18.23
C VAL A 182 -45.04 -7.15 17.29
N THR A 183 -43.83 -6.95 17.79
CA THR A 183 -42.75 -6.31 17.04
C THR A 183 -41.57 -7.27 16.89
N VAL A 184 -41.17 -7.52 15.66
CA VAL A 184 -40.02 -8.35 15.29
C VAL A 184 -38.86 -7.44 14.93
N TYR A 185 -37.73 -7.62 15.60
CA TYR A 185 -36.49 -6.93 15.34
C TYR A 185 -35.51 -7.89 14.67
N LEU A 186 -34.99 -7.51 13.50
CA LEU A 186 -33.95 -8.23 12.76
C LEU A 186 -32.67 -7.41 12.81
N GLY A 187 -31.52 -8.02 13.11
CA GLY A 187 -30.32 -7.23 13.32
C GLY A 187 -28.98 -7.96 13.32
N SER A 188 -27.91 -7.20 13.16
CA SER A 188 -26.52 -7.66 13.26
C SER A 188 -25.66 -6.58 13.90
N GLY A 189 -24.72 -6.96 14.79
CA GLY A 189 -23.73 -6.03 15.35
C GLY A 189 -24.30 -4.87 16.20
N GLY A 190 -25.55 -4.94 16.63
CA GLY A 190 -26.22 -3.90 17.43
C GLY A 190 -27.18 -3.00 16.65
N GLU A 191 -27.21 -3.09 15.32
CA GLU A 191 -28.23 -2.43 14.49
C GLU A 191 -29.46 -3.32 14.33
N TRP A 192 -30.66 -2.76 14.54
CA TRP A 192 -31.93 -3.49 14.47
C TRP A 192 -32.94 -2.79 13.57
N ARG A 193 -33.68 -3.59 12.79
CA ARG A 193 -34.81 -3.17 11.95
C ARG A 193 -36.11 -3.66 12.55
N GLU A 194 -37.08 -2.75 12.67
CA GLU A 194 -38.37 -3.00 13.32
C GLU A 194 -39.43 -3.44 12.30
N TYR A 195 -40.14 -4.52 12.61
CA TYR A 195 -41.24 -5.03 11.80
C TYR A 195 -42.46 -5.33 12.69
N ARG A 196 -43.58 -4.64 12.47
CA ARG A 196 -44.82 -4.85 13.24
C ARG A 196 -45.68 -5.95 12.62
N VAL A 197 -46.07 -6.93 13.43
CA VAL A 197 -47.04 -7.97 13.09
C VAL A 197 -48.44 -7.42 13.33
N LYS A 198 -49.32 -7.54 12.33
CA LYS A 198 -50.72 -7.09 12.38
C LYS A 198 -51.67 -8.29 12.37
N GLY A 199 -52.83 -8.16 13.01
CA GLY A 199 -53.90 -9.15 12.90
C GLY A 199 -53.69 -10.41 13.75
N VAL A 200 -53.16 -10.26 14.97
CA VAL A 200 -53.05 -11.38 15.92
C VAL A 200 -54.44 -11.82 16.36
N GLY A 201 -54.85 -13.02 15.93
CA GLY A 201 -56.12 -13.64 16.26
C GLY A 201 -55.95 -15.09 16.69
N ASN A 202 -57.05 -15.75 17.05
CA ASN A 202 -57.04 -17.13 17.58
C ASN A 202 -56.63 -18.19 16.55
N GLU A 203 -56.65 -17.85 15.26
CA GLU A 203 -56.23 -18.72 14.17
C GLU A 203 -54.73 -18.61 13.90
N TRP A 204 -54.13 -19.70 13.44
CA TRP A 204 -52.73 -19.72 13.01
C TRP A 204 -52.56 -18.92 11.72
N ASN A 205 -51.74 -17.88 11.79
CA ASN A 205 -51.35 -17.05 10.67
C ASN A 205 -49.85 -17.18 10.41
N VAL A 206 -49.42 -16.86 9.19
CA VAL A 206 -48.00 -16.86 8.82
C VAL A 206 -47.52 -15.41 8.70
N TRP A 207 -46.47 -15.07 9.41
CA TRP A 207 -45.71 -13.84 9.20
C TRP A 207 -44.48 -14.15 8.36
N SER A 208 -44.17 -13.30 7.38
CA SER A 208 -42.98 -13.44 6.53
C SER A 208 -42.47 -12.07 6.11
N VAL A 209 -41.15 -11.90 6.08
CA VAL A 209 -40.50 -10.68 5.61
C VAL A 209 -39.22 -10.99 4.84
N ASP A 210 -38.95 -10.17 3.83
CA ASP A 210 -37.66 -10.17 3.13
C ASP A 210 -36.60 -9.52 4.02
N ALA A 211 -35.58 -10.30 4.39
CA ALA A 211 -34.43 -9.93 5.19
C ALA A 211 -33.14 -9.92 4.35
N SER A 212 -33.25 -9.81 3.02
CA SER A 212 -32.10 -9.79 2.11
C SER A 212 -31.15 -8.61 2.35
N GLU A 213 -31.59 -7.56 3.07
CA GLU A 213 -30.71 -6.47 3.53
C GLU A 213 -29.58 -6.94 4.46
N PHE A 214 -29.75 -8.10 5.11
CA PHE A 214 -28.76 -8.69 6.02
C PHE A 214 -27.88 -9.76 5.37
N VAL A 215 -27.97 -9.95 4.05
CA VAL A 215 -27.07 -10.85 3.31
C VAL A 215 -25.62 -10.40 3.47
N GLY A 216 -24.72 -11.35 3.69
CA GLY A 216 -23.29 -11.08 3.86
C GLY A 216 -22.84 -10.96 5.33
N VAL A 217 -23.75 -10.88 6.30
CA VAL A 217 -23.38 -10.78 7.72
C VAL A 217 -23.07 -12.15 8.34
N ARG A 218 -22.07 -12.20 9.23
CA ARG A 218 -21.69 -13.44 9.95
C ARG A 218 -22.58 -13.72 11.16
N SER A 219 -23.20 -12.69 11.73
CA SER A 219 -23.92 -12.79 13.00
C SER A 219 -25.25 -12.06 12.92
N PHE A 220 -26.25 -12.77 12.40
CA PHE A 220 -27.64 -12.32 12.31
C PHE A 220 -28.44 -12.83 13.51
N TYR A 221 -29.28 -11.96 14.07
CA TYR A 221 -30.10 -12.24 15.24
C TYR A 221 -31.55 -11.84 14.99
N ILE A 222 -32.47 -12.58 15.61
CA ILE A 222 -33.90 -12.29 15.59
C ILE A 222 -34.35 -12.07 17.02
N ARG A 223 -35.13 -11.00 17.20
CA ARG A 223 -35.70 -10.60 18.47
C ARG A 223 -37.21 -10.38 18.28
N ILE A 224 -38.05 -10.96 19.12
CA ILE A 224 -39.51 -10.77 19.09
C ILE A 224 -39.94 -10.14 20.42
N VAL A 225 -40.62 -9.00 20.35
CA VAL A 225 -41.10 -8.23 21.51
C VAL A 225 -42.61 -8.15 21.45
N VAL A 226 -43.25 -8.41 22.59
CA VAL A 226 -44.68 -8.14 22.80
C VAL A 226 -44.81 -6.93 23.72
N GLU A 227 -45.35 -5.84 23.21
CA GLU A 227 -45.57 -4.61 23.96
C GLU A 227 -46.99 -4.61 24.58
N GLY A 228 -47.12 -3.96 25.75
CA GLY A 228 -48.33 -3.66 26.55
C GLY A 228 -49.55 -4.59 26.50
N SER A 229 -49.59 -5.48 27.48
CA SER A 229 -50.82 -6.21 27.82
C SER A 229 -51.77 -5.39 28.67
N VAL A 230 -53.06 -5.48 28.37
CA VAL A 230 -54.15 -4.89 29.16
C VAL A 230 -54.95 -5.95 29.93
N SER A 231 -54.82 -7.24 29.57
CA SER A 231 -55.57 -8.35 30.16
C SER A 231 -54.67 -9.53 30.55
N ALA A 232 -54.94 -10.14 31.71
CA ALA A 232 -54.26 -11.35 32.17
C ALA A 232 -54.55 -12.59 31.29
N GLU A 233 -55.56 -12.54 30.42
CA GLU A 233 -55.92 -13.61 29.48
C GLU A 233 -55.15 -13.55 28.15
N ASP A 234 -54.38 -12.50 27.92
CA ASP A 234 -53.67 -12.30 26.66
C ASP A 234 -52.53 -13.30 26.51
N PHE A 235 -52.39 -13.87 25.31
CA PHE A 235 -51.33 -14.83 24.98
C PHE A 235 -50.92 -14.73 23.52
N LEU A 236 -49.69 -15.13 23.25
CA LEU A 236 -49.13 -15.26 21.89
C LEU A 236 -48.41 -16.60 21.79
N GLU A 237 -48.70 -17.35 20.75
CA GLU A 237 -48.03 -18.60 20.43
C GLU A 237 -47.31 -18.46 19.09
N ILE A 238 -46.05 -18.91 19.04
CA ILE A 238 -45.20 -18.88 17.86
C ILE A 238 -44.62 -20.26 17.61
N ARG A 239 -44.56 -20.68 16.35
CA ARG A 239 -43.92 -21.92 15.93
C ARG A 239 -43.35 -21.82 14.51
N SER A 240 -42.64 -22.85 14.08
CA SER A 240 -42.13 -22.96 12.71
C SER A 240 -41.35 -21.72 12.25
N LEU A 241 -40.58 -21.07 13.14
CA LEU A 241 -39.71 -19.96 12.71
C LEU A 241 -38.68 -20.53 11.76
N ARG A 242 -38.45 -19.85 10.64
CA ARG A 242 -37.56 -20.24 9.55
C ARG A 242 -36.89 -18.99 9.01
N VAL A 243 -35.58 -19.02 8.91
CA VAL A 243 -34.78 -18.06 8.14
C VAL A 243 -34.26 -18.82 6.95
N TYR A 244 -34.62 -18.47 5.71
CA TYR A 244 -34.35 -19.28 4.53
C TYR A 244 -34.04 -18.51 3.25
N GLY A 245 -33.30 -19.14 2.35
CA GLY A 245 -32.93 -18.64 1.03
C GLY A 245 -31.73 -19.37 0.42
N PRO A 246 -31.43 -19.20 -0.87
CA PRO A 246 -30.41 -19.94 -1.60
C PRO A 246 -29.02 -19.60 -1.07
N VAL A 247 -28.19 -20.61 -0.80
CA VAL A 247 -26.80 -20.45 -0.37
C VAL A 247 -25.87 -20.84 -1.50
N TYR A 248 -24.89 -19.99 -1.76
CA TYR A 248 -23.78 -20.27 -2.64
C TYR A 248 -22.94 -21.45 -2.12
N THR A 249 -22.80 -22.50 -2.93
CA THR A 249 -22.01 -23.71 -2.60
C THR A 249 -20.70 -23.81 -3.38
N GLY A 250 -20.30 -22.76 -4.09
CA GLY A 250 -19.08 -22.77 -4.91
C GLY A 250 -17.80 -22.46 -4.10
N ASN A 251 -16.69 -22.39 -4.82
CA ASN A 251 -15.42 -21.97 -4.24
C ASN A 251 -15.37 -20.45 -4.18
N TYR A 252 -14.98 -19.91 -3.02
CA TYR A 252 -14.72 -18.49 -2.87
C TYR A 252 -13.24 -18.26 -2.55
N VAL A 253 -12.72 -17.13 -3.01
CA VAL A 253 -11.33 -16.74 -2.79
C VAL A 253 -11.31 -15.55 -1.85
N ILE A 254 -10.72 -15.72 -0.68
CA ILE A 254 -10.40 -14.61 0.21
C ILE A 254 -9.07 -14.03 -0.26
N LYS A 255 -9.02 -12.73 -0.49
CA LYS A 255 -7.78 -11.97 -0.66
C LYS A 255 -7.80 -10.80 0.32
N HIS A 256 -6.77 -10.70 1.14
CA HIS A 256 -6.64 -9.65 2.14
C HIS A 256 -5.20 -9.14 2.15
N THR A 257 -5.04 -7.82 2.06
CA THR A 257 -3.75 -7.18 2.22
C THR A 257 -3.89 -6.12 3.31
N GLN A 258 -3.08 -6.27 4.35
CA GLN A 258 -3.01 -5.34 5.45
C GLN A 258 -1.65 -4.65 5.44
N TYR A 259 -1.66 -3.33 5.49
CA TYR A 259 -0.47 -2.55 5.76
C TYR A 259 -0.53 -2.04 7.19
N MET A 260 0.49 -2.38 7.98
CA MET A 260 0.63 -1.92 9.34
C MET A 260 1.80 -0.97 9.41
N VAL A 261 1.53 0.24 9.91
CA VAL A 261 2.55 1.22 10.27
C VAL A 261 2.69 1.23 11.78
N GLY A 262 3.93 1.11 12.27
CA GLY A 262 4.22 1.15 13.70
C GLY A 262 5.07 -0.01 14.18
N LEU A 263 5.14 -0.15 15.51
CA LEU A 263 6.10 -1.03 16.18
C LEU A 263 5.67 -2.50 16.26
N GLY A 264 4.47 -2.81 15.79
CA GLY A 264 3.95 -4.17 15.79
C GLY A 264 4.60 -5.04 14.73
N SER A 265 4.55 -6.36 14.94
CA SER A 265 5.09 -7.34 14.00
C SER A 265 4.21 -8.59 13.90
N TYR A 266 4.24 -9.21 12.73
CA TYR A 266 3.64 -10.51 12.47
C TYR A 266 4.69 -11.61 12.65
N MET A 267 4.31 -12.69 13.34
CA MET A 267 5.20 -13.80 13.62
C MET A 267 4.47 -15.15 13.61
N ASN A 268 5.26 -16.22 13.47
CA ASN A 268 4.81 -17.61 13.52
C ASN A 268 3.61 -17.92 12.59
N PRO A 269 3.74 -17.68 11.28
CA PRO A 269 2.70 -18.05 10.32
C PRO A 269 2.55 -19.58 10.30
N LYS A 270 1.35 -20.05 10.62
CA LYS A 270 0.93 -21.45 10.52
C LYS A 270 -0.08 -21.54 9.40
N ILE A 271 0.39 -21.92 8.22
CA ILE A 271 -0.39 -21.89 6.98
C ILE A 271 -0.45 -23.28 6.40
N SER A 272 -1.66 -23.72 6.11
CA SER A 272 -2.00 -25.06 5.65
C SER A 272 -2.45 -25.06 4.18
N LYS A 273 -3.42 -24.20 3.84
CA LYS A 273 -4.02 -24.12 2.50
C LYS A 273 -3.78 -22.79 1.80
N GLY A 274 -3.68 -21.70 2.55
CA GLY A 274 -3.51 -20.37 2.00
C GLY A 274 -2.10 -20.09 1.49
N HIS A 275 -1.98 -18.98 0.77
CA HIS A 275 -0.72 -18.35 0.43
C HIS A 275 -0.63 -17.04 1.19
N TYR A 276 0.53 -16.79 1.79
CA TYR A 276 0.83 -15.49 2.37
C TYR A 276 2.14 -14.93 1.85
N PHE A 277 2.25 -13.63 2.00
CA PHE A 277 3.42 -12.86 1.66
C PHE A 277 3.59 -11.74 2.69
N LEU A 278 4.77 -11.68 3.29
CA LEU A 278 5.10 -10.70 4.33
C LEU A 278 6.32 -9.89 3.89
N ILE A 279 6.12 -8.59 3.70
CA ILE A 279 7.19 -7.63 3.45
C ILE A 279 7.42 -6.77 4.69
N ARG A 280 8.69 -6.57 5.06
CA ARG A 280 9.08 -5.56 6.05
C ARG A 280 9.54 -4.28 5.34
N THR A 281 9.17 -3.15 5.92
CA THR A 281 9.61 -1.82 5.50
C THR A 281 10.09 -1.04 6.73
N PRO A 282 10.88 0.04 6.56
CA PRO A 282 11.29 0.87 7.68
C PRO A 282 10.11 1.51 8.44
N ALA A 283 8.92 1.59 7.83
CA ALA A 283 7.72 2.14 8.45
C ALA A 283 6.87 1.07 9.18
N GLY A 284 6.99 -0.21 8.80
CA GLY A 284 6.16 -1.30 9.31
C GLY A 284 6.08 -2.47 8.34
N GLU A 285 5.02 -3.28 8.39
CA GLU A 285 4.90 -4.53 7.63
C GLU A 285 3.69 -4.55 6.69
N ILE A 286 3.85 -5.20 5.54
CA ILE A 286 2.77 -5.49 4.59
C ILE A 286 2.53 -7.00 4.62
N LEU A 287 1.35 -7.41 5.09
CA LEU A 287 0.90 -8.80 5.06
C LEU A 287 -0.16 -8.95 3.97
N SER A 288 0.12 -9.77 2.97
CA SER A 288 -0.88 -10.23 2.00
C SER A 288 -1.19 -11.70 2.24
N TYR A 289 -2.47 -12.05 2.27
CA TYR A 289 -2.98 -13.40 2.45
C TYR A 289 -4.05 -13.70 1.41
N SER A 290 -4.00 -14.90 0.85
CA SER A 290 -5.03 -15.40 -0.05
C SER A 290 -5.29 -16.87 0.16
N VAL A 291 -6.57 -17.27 0.17
CA VAL A 291 -6.95 -18.69 0.27
C VAL A 291 -8.19 -18.94 -0.57
N SER A 292 -8.27 -20.12 -1.17
CA SER A 292 -9.46 -20.60 -1.86
C SER A 292 -10.13 -21.66 -0.98
N LEU A 293 -11.40 -21.44 -0.64
CA LEU A 293 -12.17 -22.28 0.27
C LEU A 293 -13.51 -22.64 -0.35
N GLN A 294 -14.09 -23.76 0.08
CA GLN A 294 -15.48 -24.09 -0.23
C GLN A 294 -16.42 -23.38 0.74
N ALA A 295 -17.62 -23.02 0.29
CA ALA A 295 -18.64 -22.42 1.16
C ALA A 295 -18.85 -23.23 2.44
N GLY A 296 -18.81 -22.55 3.60
CA GLY A 296 -18.88 -23.18 4.92
C GLY A 296 -17.55 -23.68 5.51
N GLU A 297 -16.47 -23.74 4.72
CA GLU A 297 -15.13 -24.05 5.24
C GLU A 297 -14.47 -22.81 5.84
N GLU A 298 -13.93 -22.92 7.06
CA GLU A 298 -13.16 -21.84 7.71
C GLU A 298 -11.65 -22.07 7.59
N PRO A 299 -10.86 -21.00 7.30
CA PRO A 299 -9.42 -21.12 7.21
C PRO A 299 -8.83 -21.49 8.57
N GLN A 300 -8.04 -22.57 8.61
CA GLN A 300 -7.25 -22.96 9.78
C GLN A 300 -5.91 -22.20 9.87
N ASP A 301 -5.63 -21.36 8.88
CA ASP A 301 -4.41 -20.59 8.79
C ASP A 301 -4.39 -19.49 9.85
N LYS A 302 -3.29 -19.38 10.58
CA LYS A 302 -3.13 -18.43 11.68
C LYS A 302 -1.79 -17.72 11.56
N ILE A 303 -1.80 -16.42 11.84
CA ILE A 303 -0.61 -15.61 12.03
C ILE A 303 -0.76 -14.85 13.34
N THR A 304 0.33 -14.73 14.10
CA THR A 304 0.30 -14.07 15.40
C THR A 304 0.71 -12.62 15.23
N TYR A 305 -0.07 -11.70 15.78
CA TYR A 305 0.30 -10.31 15.89
C TYR A 305 0.82 -10.01 17.30
N ARG A 306 1.90 -9.23 17.40
CA ARG A 306 2.34 -8.63 18.65
C ARG A 306 2.54 -7.13 18.47
N SER A 307 2.13 -6.35 19.47
CA SER A 307 2.29 -4.89 19.46
C SER A 307 3.75 -4.46 19.54
N PHE A 308 4.62 -5.26 20.16
CA PHE A 308 6.05 -5.00 20.24
C PHE A 308 6.84 -6.29 20.50
N ASP A 309 7.92 -6.49 19.76
CA ASP A 309 8.93 -7.54 20.00
C ASP A 309 10.29 -7.04 19.49
N TYR A 310 11.31 -6.99 20.35
CA TYR A 310 12.60 -6.41 19.99
C TYR A 310 13.29 -7.14 18.82
N LEU A 311 13.12 -8.46 18.73
CA LEU A 311 13.81 -9.28 17.73
C LEU A 311 13.11 -9.27 16.37
N GLU A 312 11.79 -9.07 16.35
CA GLU A 312 10.98 -9.10 15.14
C GLU A 312 10.51 -7.71 14.68
N ASN A 313 10.74 -6.67 15.47
CA ASN A 313 10.30 -5.32 15.14
C ASN A 313 10.97 -4.80 13.84
N PRO A 314 10.19 -4.32 12.87
CA PRO A 314 10.71 -3.97 11.54
C PRO A 314 11.64 -2.74 11.55
N GLN A 315 11.43 -1.77 12.46
CA GLN A 315 12.29 -0.59 12.60
C GLN A 315 13.64 -0.94 13.22
N ILE A 316 13.64 -1.74 14.29
CA ILE A 316 14.86 -2.20 14.96
C ILE A 316 15.67 -3.06 14.00
N LEU A 317 15.02 -4.01 13.32
CA LEU A 317 15.66 -4.83 12.29
C LEU A 317 16.23 -4.00 11.15
N PHE A 318 15.58 -2.91 10.75
CA PHE A 318 16.11 -2.00 9.74
C PHE A 318 17.41 -1.33 10.21
N ILE A 319 17.41 -0.76 11.41
CA ILE A 319 18.61 -0.10 11.97
C ILE A 319 19.76 -1.10 12.07
N VAL A 320 19.49 -2.30 12.57
CA VAL A 320 20.48 -3.36 12.72
C VAL A 320 21.01 -3.81 11.35
N ALA A 321 20.11 -4.09 10.40
CA ALA A 321 20.48 -4.48 9.04
C ALA A 321 21.30 -3.37 8.36
N PHE A 322 20.96 -2.10 8.56
CA PHE A 322 21.69 -0.96 8.00
C PHE A 322 23.11 -0.83 8.57
N ILE A 323 23.28 -0.99 9.88
CA ILE A 323 24.60 -0.98 10.54
C ILE A 323 25.44 -2.15 10.02
N LEU A 324 24.88 -3.35 10.00
CA LEU A 324 25.58 -4.56 9.55
C LEU A 324 25.94 -4.47 8.06
N PHE A 325 25.02 -4.02 7.21
CA PHE A 325 25.27 -3.72 5.79
C PHE A 325 26.45 -2.76 5.62
N SER A 326 26.45 -1.67 6.38
CA SER A 326 27.50 -0.65 6.33
C SER A 326 28.86 -1.22 6.75
N LEU A 327 28.90 -2.04 7.81
CA LEU A 327 30.10 -2.71 8.27
C LEU A 327 30.63 -3.73 7.25
N ILE A 328 29.76 -4.56 6.66
CA ILE A 328 30.11 -5.56 5.64
C ILE A 328 30.84 -4.90 4.46
N LEU A 329 30.37 -3.73 4.01
CA LEU A 329 30.98 -2.98 2.90
C LEU A 329 32.16 -2.10 3.32
N HIS A 330 32.23 -1.71 4.59
CA HIS A 330 33.32 -0.89 5.12
C HIS A 330 34.66 -1.65 5.15
N TYR A 331 34.69 -2.89 5.65
CA TYR A 331 35.95 -3.62 5.85
C TYR A 331 36.78 -3.85 4.57
N PRO A 332 36.23 -4.35 3.45
CA PRO A 332 36.99 -4.52 2.21
C PRO A 332 37.57 -3.21 1.68
N ARG A 333 36.86 -2.09 1.86
CA ARG A 333 37.33 -0.76 1.47
C ARG A 333 38.46 -0.28 2.38
N LYS A 334 38.28 -0.37 3.70
CA LYS A 334 39.29 0.00 4.69
C LYS A 334 40.62 -0.71 4.44
N PHE A 335 40.60 -2.05 4.36
CA PHE A 335 41.82 -2.84 4.14
C PHE A 335 42.47 -2.59 2.78
N TYR A 336 41.68 -2.29 1.74
CA TYR A 336 42.24 -1.86 0.45
C TYR A 336 43.02 -0.54 0.56
N TYR A 337 42.48 0.46 1.27
CA TYR A 337 43.17 1.74 1.44
C TYR A 337 44.42 1.61 2.30
N GLU A 338 44.39 0.79 3.36
CA GLU A 338 45.57 0.47 4.17
C GLU A 338 46.65 -0.24 3.32
N TYR A 339 46.28 -1.24 2.52
CA TYR A 339 47.18 -1.88 1.55
C TYR A 339 47.79 -0.86 0.57
N LYS A 340 46.95 0.00 -0.03
CA LYS A 340 47.39 1.04 -0.97
C LYS A 340 48.28 2.09 -0.31
N ALA A 341 48.13 2.36 0.98
CA ALA A 341 48.99 3.27 1.75
C ALA A 341 50.32 2.63 2.15
N SER A 342 50.36 1.31 2.36
CA SER A 342 51.58 0.59 2.70
C SER A 342 52.62 0.48 1.56
N ILE A 343 52.21 0.76 0.32
CA ILE A 343 53.04 0.67 -0.89
C ILE A 343 53.61 2.06 -1.25
N PRO A 344 54.90 2.18 -1.59
CA PRO A 344 55.51 3.45 -2.00
C PRO A 344 54.80 4.11 -3.19
N LEU A 345 54.82 5.46 -3.24
CA LEU A 345 54.09 6.25 -4.24
C LEU A 345 54.37 5.85 -5.69
N ARG A 346 55.63 5.48 -6.02
CA ARG A 346 56.05 5.04 -7.37
C ARG A 346 55.28 3.81 -7.85
N TYR A 347 54.98 2.86 -6.96
CA TYR A 347 54.33 1.58 -7.29
C TYR A 347 52.82 1.56 -7.03
N ARG A 348 52.25 2.67 -6.53
CA ARG A 348 50.84 2.75 -6.11
C ARG A 348 49.85 2.49 -7.26
N ARG A 349 50.24 2.77 -8.51
CA ARG A 349 49.43 2.50 -9.72
C ARG A 349 49.20 1.00 -9.96
N MET A 350 50.05 0.12 -9.41
CA MET A 350 49.90 -1.33 -9.57
C MET A 350 48.87 -1.93 -8.58
N THR A 351 48.50 -1.18 -7.54
CA THR A 351 47.57 -1.66 -6.50
C THR A 351 46.13 -1.71 -7.00
N ARG A 352 45.57 -2.91 -7.16
CA ARG A 352 44.18 -3.13 -7.60
C ARG A 352 43.32 -3.69 -6.47
N LYS A 353 42.00 -3.47 -6.56
CA LYS A 353 41.04 -4.10 -5.65
C LYS A 353 40.97 -5.60 -5.94
N LEU A 354 40.94 -6.41 -4.88
CA LEU A 354 40.81 -7.87 -5.01
C LEU A 354 39.33 -8.21 -5.17
N MET A 355 38.91 -8.53 -6.40
CA MET A 355 37.50 -8.78 -6.71
C MET A 355 36.90 -9.92 -5.87
N TYR A 356 37.69 -10.96 -5.58
CA TYR A 356 37.26 -12.09 -4.74
C TYR A 356 37.05 -11.73 -3.26
N VAL A 357 37.40 -10.52 -2.82
CA VAL A 357 37.10 -10.01 -1.47
C VAL A 357 35.88 -9.08 -1.52
N HIS A 358 35.81 -8.19 -2.50
CA HIS A 358 34.71 -7.22 -2.64
C HIS A 358 33.41 -7.88 -3.12
N ALA A 359 33.46 -8.82 -4.05
CA ALA A 359 32.28 -9.48 -4.60
C ALA A 359 31.48 -10.28 -3.55
N PRO A 360 32.11 -11.12 -2.70
CA PRO A 360 31.39 -11.78 -1.60
C PRO A 360 30.78 -10.80 -0.60
N ALA A 361 31.45 -9.68 -0.31
CA ALA A 361 30.90 -8.66 0.59
C ALA A 361 29.64 -8.01 0.01
N TYR A 362 29.61 -7.70 -1.29
CA TYR A 362 28.39 -7.23 -1.95
C TYR A 362 27.28 -8.29 -1.95
N ALA A 363 27.63 -9.56 -2.16
CA ALA A 363 26.66 -10.66 -2.10
C ALA A 363 26.06 -10.82 -0.70
N PHE A 364 26.87 -10.82 0.36
CA PHE A 364 26.39 -10.86 1.75
C PHE A 364 25.49 -9.69 2.09
N ALA A 365 25.88 -8.48 1.67
CA ALA A 365 25.09 -7.27 1.88
C ALA A 365 23.74 -7.34 1.14
N ALA A 366 23.71 -7.87 -0.08
CA ALA A 366 22.49 -8.06 -0.85
C ALA A 366 21.57 -9.12 -0.24
N ILE A 367 22.12 -10.26 0.22
CA ILE A 367 21.38 -11.33 0.89
C ILE A 367 20.75 -10.81 2.19
N LEU A 368 21.50 -10.04 2.99
CA LEU A 368 20.99 -9.45 4.23
C LEU A 368 19.80 -8.51 3.96
N MET A 369 19.90 -7.66 2.94
CA MET A 369 18.81 -6.77 2.54
C MET A 369 17.60 -7.51 2.00
N LEU A 370 17.82 -8.56 1.19
CA LEU A 370 16.75 -9.39 0.66
C LEU A 370 15.96 -10.07 1.79
N PHE A 371 16.65 -10.64 2.78
CA PHE A 371 16.02 -11.28 3.95
C PHE A 371 15.35 -10.29 4.90
N TYR A 372 15.82 -9.05 4.94
CA TYR A 372 15.11 -7.99 5.65
C TYR A 372 13.76 -7.69 4.98
N PHE A 373 13.74 -7.34 3.69
CA PHE A 373 12.52 -6.94 3.00
C PHE A 373 11.53 -8.08 2.83
N PHE A 374 11.98 -9.29 2.48
CA PHE A 374 11.13 -10.45 2.20
C PHE A 374 11.11 -11.39 3.40
N ALA A 375 10.26 -11.07 4.37
CA ALA A 375 10.15 -11.77 5.63
C ALA A 375 9.37 -13.08 5.55
N GLY A 376 8.47 -13.24 4.57
CA GLY A 376 7.71 -14.47 4.43
C GLY A 376 7.14 -14.68 3.04
N PHE A 377 7.21 -15.91 2.55
CA PHE A 377 6.60 -16.33 1.29
C PHE A 377 6.23 -17.82 1.38
N ALA A 378 4.99 -18.15 0.99
CA ALA A 378 4.46 -19.51 0.98
C ALA A 378 4.50 -20.21 2.35
N THR A 379 5.48 -21.06 2.62
CA THR A 379 5.67 -21.74 3.93
C THR A 379 6.93 -21.27 4.66
N ILE A 380 7.73 -20.41 4.03
CA ILE A 380 9.00 -19.93 4.56
C ILE A 380 8.73 -18.65 5.34
N PHE A 381 9.25 -18.57 6.57
CA PHE A 381 9.26 -17.38 7.40
C PHE A 381 10.68 -17.08 7.86
N VAL A 382 11.18 -15.90 7.49
CA VAL A 382 12.49 -15.38 7.90
C VAL A 382 12.28 -14.58 9.18
N SER A 383 12.46 -15.26 10.30
CA SER A 383 12.52 -14.63 11.62
C SER A 383 13.63 -13.56 11.66
N GLY A 384 13.35 -12.45 12.33
CA GLY A 384 14.32 -11.39 12.60
C GLY A 384 15.58 -11.90 13.30
N LEU A 385 15.50 -12.97 14.10
CA LEU A 385 16.66 -13.61 14.73
C LEU A 385 17.71 -14.04 13.70
N TYR A 386 17.30 -14.49 12.51
CA TYR A 386 18.25 -14.85 11.44
C TYR A 386 19.02 -13.64 10.93
N ILE A 387 18.39 -12.46 10.87
CA ILE A 387 19.06 -11.22 10.42
C ILE A 387 20.17 -10.85 11.42
N TRP A 388 19.90 -10.97 12.72
CA TRP A 388 20.90 -10.76 13.77
C TRP A 388 22.09 -11.73 13.62
N ILE A 389 21.83 -13.03 13.58
CA ILE A 389 22.87 -14.06 13.56
C ILE A 389 23.66 -14.00 12.24
N MET A 390 22.97 -14.04 11.10
CA MET A 390 23.61 -14.05 9.78
C MET A 390 24.36 -12.76 9.52
N GLY A 391 23.81 -11.60 9.92
CA GLY A 391 24.49 -10.33 9.72
C GLY A 391 25.80 -10.23 10.51
N VAL A 392 25.84 -10.72 11.76
CA VAL A 392 27.09 -10.79 12.54
C VAL A 392 28.09 -11.75 11.88
N ILE A 393 27.65 -12.93 11.43
CA ILE A 393 28.50 -13.89 10.73
C ILE A 393 29.09 -13.26 9.46
N PHE A 394 28.27 -12.59 8.64
CA PHE A 394 28.71 -11.92 7.41
C PHE A 394 29.72 -10.80 7.68
N VAL A 395 29.54 -10.04 8.76
CA VAL A 395 30.53 -9.04 9.19
C VAL A 395 31.85 -9.69 9.56
N VAL A 396 31.84 -10.74 10.37
CA VAL A 396 33.05 -11.46 10.80
C VAL A 396 33.76 -12.09 9.60
N CYS A 397 33.02 -12.73 8.69
CA CYS A 397 33.56 -13.29 7.45
C CYS A 397 34.17 -12.21 6.55
N SER A 398 33.47 -11.09 6.34
CA SER A 398 33.96 -9.96 5.54
C SER A 398 35.24 -9.36 6.13
N TYR A 399 35.29 -9.17 7.45
CA TYR A 399 36.48 -8.70 8.16
C TYR A 399 37.65 -9.67 8.03
N ALA A 400 37.45 -10.96 8.35
CA ALA A 400 38.50 -11.96 8.33
C ALA A 400 39.06 -12.15 6.92
N LEU A 401 38.19 -12.37 5.92
CA LEU A 401 38.59 -12.54 4.53
C LEU A 401 39.38 -11.32 4.03
N SER A 402 38.90 -10.11 4.31
CA SER A 402 39.58 -8.88 3.92
C SER A 402 40.96 -8.75 4.57
N LYS A 403 41.04 -8.98 5.88
CA LYS A 403 42.30 -8.87 6.64
C LYS A 403 43.35 -9.86 6.12
N TYR A 404 43.00 -11.14 5.98
CA TYR A 404 43.93 -12.17 5.53
C TYR A 404 44.34 -11.97 4.06
N ALA A 405 43.39 -11.68 3.17
CA ALA A 405 43.67 -11.51 1.75
C ALA A 405 44.59 -10.30 1.47
N TYR A 406 44.30 -9.15 2.08
CA TYR A 406 45.14 -7.95 1.89
C TYR A 406 46.50 -8.08 2.59
N ALA A 407 46.58 -8.70 3.78
CA ALA A 407 47.87 -8.96 4.42
C ALA A 407 48.77 -9.89 3.57
N ALA A 408 48.20 -10.95 3.00
CA ALA A 408 48.90 -11.83 2.08
C ALA A 408 49.39 -11.05 0.83
N GLN A 409 48.55 -10.18 0.27
CA GLN A 409 48.90 -9.36 -0.90
C GLN A 409 50.02 -8.35 -0.60
N VAL A 410 49.98 -7.66 0.55
CA VAL A 410 51.07 -6.76 1.01
C VAL A 410 52.40 -7.51 1.02
N SER A 411 52.42 -8.73 1.57
CA SER A 411 53.65 -9.52 1.68
C SER A 411 54.22 -9.91 0.31
N LYS A 412 53.35 -10.26 -0.66
CA LYS A 412 53.73 -10.61 -2.03
C LYS A 412 54.28 -9.41 -2.78
N ASP A 413 53.58 -8.27 -2.74
CA ASP A 413 53.98 -7.07 -3.45
C ASP A 413 55.23 -6.43 -2.84
N ARG A 414 55.41 -6.47 -1.51
CA ARG A 414 56.65 -6.01 -0.86
C ARG A 414 57.87 -6.82 -1.30
N LYS A 415 57.75 -8.15 -1.41
CA LYS A 415 58.83 -9.01 -1.94
C LYS A 415 59.15 -8.65 -3.39
N ARG A 416 58.14 -8.48 -4.24
CA ARG A 416 58.31 -8.09 -5.65
C ARG A 416 59.01 -6.73 -5.78
N ILE A 417 58.59 -5.72 -5.01
CA ILE A 417 59.20 -4.39 -5.01
C ILE A 417 60.67 -4.45 -4.54
N TRP A 418 60.97 -5.26 -3.52
CA TRP A 418 62.34 -5.48 -3.06
C TRP A 418 63.22 -6.12 -4.14
N GLU A 419 62.73 -7.16 -4.81
CA GLU A 419 63.45 -7.82 -5.91
C GLU A 419 63.70 -6.89 -7.10
N GLU A 420 62.72 -6.08 -7.49
CA GLU A 420 62.87 -5.06 -8.55
C GLU A 420 63.87 -3.96 -8.14
N GLY A 421 63.82 -3.48 -6.89
CA GLY A 421 64.76 -2.49 -6.38
C GLY A 421 66.20 -3.00 -6.24
N VAL A 422 66.39 -4.29 -5.93
CA VAL A 422 67.74 -4.92 -5.95
C VAL A 422 68.27 -5.02 -7.38
N LYS A 423 67.43 -5.36 -8.38
CA LYS A 423 67.84 -5.41 -9.78
C LYS A 423 68.23 -4.03 -10.34
N GLU A 424 67.49 -2.98 -9.99
CA GLU A 424 67.80 -1.58 -10.38
C GLU A 424 69.15 -1.15 -9.78
N LYS A 425 69.42 -1.46 -8.49
CA LYS A 425 70.71 -1.16 -7.83
C LYS A 425 71.90 -1.98 -8.34
N VAL A 426 71.69 -3.20 -8.82
CA VAL A 426 72.75 -4.04 -9.41
C VAL A 426 73.12 -3.55 -10.81
N ALA A 427 72.17 -2.94 -11.56
CA ALA A 427 72.41 -2.35 -12.86
C ALA A 427 73.21 -1.03 -12.81
N GLU A 428 73.23 -0.34 -11.67
CA GLU A 428 73.85 0.99 -11.49
C GLU A 428 75.33 0.98 -11.00
N LYS A 429 76.04 -0.16 -10.97
CA LYS A 429 77.46 -0.15 -10.58
C LYS A 429 78.33 0.59 -11.62
N PRO A 430 79.16 1.59 -11.23
CA PRO A 430 79.88 2.46 -12.15
C PRO A 430 81.20 1.85 -12.63
N SER A 431 81.53 2.04 -13.92
CA SER A 431 82.90 1.96 -14.42
C SER A 431 83.62 3.27 -14.13
N VAL A 432 84.75 3.17 -13.43
CA VAL A 432 85.60 4.29 -13.05
C VAL A 432 86.49 4.66 -14.23
N HIS A 433 86.40 5.90 -14.71
CA HIS A 433 87.51 6.59 -15.37
C HIS A 433 87.78 7.93 -14.70
N ILE A 434 89.04 8.09 -14.29
CA ILE A 434 89.64 9.25 -13.64
C ILE A 434 90.09 10.24 -14.73
N ALA A 435 89.82 11.53 -14.54
CA ALA A 435 90.66 12.60 -15.08
C ALA A 435 90.66 13.82 -14.14
N MET A 436 91.86 14.19 -13.71
CA MET A 436 92.19 15.37 -12.92
C MET A 436 92.15 16.65 -13.78
N ALA A 437 91.79 17.81 -13.20
CA ALA A 437 92.58 19.06 -13.22
C ALA A 437 91.77 20.32 -12.82
N ALA A 438 92.19 20.90 -11.68
CA ALA A 438 92.54 22.30 -11.38
C ALA A 438 91.62 23.52 -11.73
N PRO A 439 91.70 24.60 -10.91
CA PRO A 439 90.67 25.63 -10.79
C PRO A 439 90.91 26.86 -11.68
N LYS A 440 89.86 27.62 -12.01
CA LYS A 440 90.01 28.95 -12.65
C LYS A 440 89.17 30.04 -11.99
N LYS A 441 89.88 31.14 -11.78
CA LYS A 441 89.54 32.42 -11.14
C LYS A 441 88.58 33.28 -11.97
N GLU A 442 87.93 34.18 -11.23
CA GLU A 442 87.25 35.40 -11.66
C GLU A 442 87.98 36.18 -12.77
N LYS A 443 87.21 36.76 -13.70
CA LYS A 443 87.52 38.04 -14.36
C LYS A 443 86.23 38.81 -14.65
N LYS A 444 86.21 40.07 -14.22
CA LYS A 444 85.35 41.17 -14.72
C LYS A 444 85.85 41.61 -16.11
N LYS A 445 84.93 42.00 -17.01
CA LYS A 445 84.83 43.33 -17.63
C LYS A 445 83.82 43.37 -18.80
N GLU A 446 83.00 44.43 -18.76
CA GLU A 446 82.53 45.33 -19.84
C GLU A 446 81.92 44.69 -21.10
N GLU A 447 80.61 44.80 -21.26
CA GLU A 447 79.91 45.81 -22.11
C GLU A 447 80.06 45.56 -23.61
N GLU A 448 79.02 44.98 -24.22
CA GLU A 448 78.68 45.27 -25.61
C GLU A 448 77.16 45.17 -25.82
N LYS A 449 76.57 46.32 -26.18
CA LYS A 449 75.15 46.52 -26.48
C LYS A 449 74.78 45.72 -27.73
N LYS A 450 73.84 44.77 -27.58
CA LYS A 450 72.90 44.41 -28.65
C LYS A 450 71.51 44.83 -28.23
N LYS A 451 71.00 45.88 -28.86
CA LYS A 451 69.59 46.27 -28.81
C LYS A 451 68.77 45.12 -29.39
N GLU A 452 68.05 44.40 -28.55
CA GLU A 452 66.92 43.60 -28.99
C GLU A 452 65.79 44.56 -29.36
N GLU A 453 65.44 44.61 -30.65
CA GLU A 453 64.25 45.31 -31.12
C GLU A 453 63.01 44.58 -30.57
N LYS A 454 62.39 45.15 -29.54
CA LYS A 454 61.10 44.69 -29.03
C LYS A 454 60.03 44.98 -30.08
N LYS A 455 59.33 43.94 -30.55
CA LYS A 455 58.16 44.10 -31.43
C LYS A 455 57.09 44.94 -30.73
N MET A 456 56.62 45.98 -31.42
CA MET A 456 55.55 46.87 -30.93
C MET A 456 54.24 46.53 -31.65
N LYS A 457 53.13 46.57 -30.91
CA LYS A 457 51.76 46.39 -31.38
C LYS A 457 51.04 47.74 -31.32
N VAL A 458 50.39 48.13 -32.41
CA VAL A 458 49.69 49.41 -32.54
C VAL A 458 48.25 49.25 -32.02
N TYR A 459 47.82 50.16 -31.15
CA TYR A 459 46.44 50.23 -30.65
C TYR A 459 45.82 51.57 -31.04
N GLN A 460 44.56 51.55 -31.48
CA GLN A 460 43.74 52.74 -31.69
C GLN A 460 42.71 52.85 -30.56
N CYS A 461 42.68 53.99 -29.86
CA CYS A 461 41.73 54.22 -28.79
C CYS A 461 40.35 54.54 -29.37
N GLU A 462 39.34 53.70 -29.10
CA GLU A 462 37.96 53.92 -29.57
C GLU A 462 37.29 55.13 -28.91
N LYS A 463 37.80 55.63 -27.77
CA LYS A 463 37.21 56.76 -27.04
C LYS A 463 37.64 58.13 -27.58
N CYS A 464 38.89 58.28 -28.00
CA CYS A 464 39.43 59.57 -28.46
C CYS A 464 40.13 59.51 -29.82
N GLY A 465 40.18 58.34 -30.46
CA GLY A 465 40.81 58.13 -31.76
C GLY A 465 42.33 58.04 -31.75
N GLU A 466 42.99 58.26 -30.61
CA GLU A 466 44.44 58.31 -30.48
C GLU A 466 45.09 56.95 -30.77
N ILE A 467 46.09 56.93 -31.65
CA ILE A 467 46.84 55.73 -32.04
C ILE A 467 48.18 55.72 -31.32
N PHE A 468 48.51 54.65 -30.62
CA PHE A 468 49.76 54.54 -29.86
C PHE A 468 50.34 53.12 -29.88
N GLU A 469 51.66 53.03 -29.73
CA GLU A 469 52.40 51.78 -29.85
C GLU A 469 52.80 51.23 -28.47
N VAL A 470 52.58 49.95 -28.25
CA VAL A 470 52.87 49.26 -26.99
C VAL A 470 53.70 48.01 -27.28
N PRO A 471 54.74 47.70 -26.49
CA PRO A 471 55.47 46.44 -26.68
C PRO A 471 54.53 45.23 -26.62
N GLU A 472 54.71 44.26 -27.52
CA GLU A 472 53.84 43.09 -27.72
C GLU A 472 53.72 42.19 -26.46
N GLU A 473 54.60 42.41 -25.48
CA GLU A 473 54.60 41.78 -24.14
C GLU A 473 53.39 42.19 -23.28
N TYR A 474 52.76 43.33 -23.54
CA TYR A 474 51.64 43.85 -22.75
C TYR A 474 50.28 43.60 -23.42
N LYS A 475 49.42 42.84 -22.73
CA LYS A 475 48.06 42.49 -23.21
C LYS A 475 47.03 43.62 -23.05
N GLU A 476 47.32 44.60 -22.19
CA GLU A 476 46.48 45.76 -21.90
C GLU A 476 47.35 47.01 -21.72
N ALA A 477 46.87 48.16 -22.20
CA ALA A 477 47.55 49.44 -22.07
C ALA A 477 46.55 50.57 -21.78
N ARG A 478 46.99 51.62 -21.08
CA ARG A 478 46.18 52.83 -20.92
C ARG A 478 46.50 53.81 -22.04
N CYS A 479 45.46 54.31 -22.70
CA CYS A 479 45.57 55.39 -23.65
C CYS A 479 46.24 56.60 -22.99
N PRO A 480 47.35 57.11 -23.53
CA PRO A 480 48.08 58.24 -22.96
C PRO A 480 47.26 59.54 -22.93
N ALA A 481 46.31 59.69 -23.86
CA ALA A 481 45.54 60.92 -24.03
C ALA A 481 44.32 61.02 -23.10
N CYS A 482 43.56 59.93 -22.92
CA CYS A 482 42.30 59.96 -22.17
C CYS A 482 42.23 58.99 -20.99
N GLY A 483 43.28 58.18 -20.78
CA GLY A 483 43.36 57.20 -19.70
C GLY A 483 42.48 55.96 -19.86
N ALA A 484 41.76 55.82 -20.98
CA ALA A 484 40.96 54.63 -21.27
C ALA A 484 41.85 53.39 -21.48
N ILE A 485 41.45 52.24 -20.93
CA ILE A 485 42.17 50.99 -21.11
C ILE A 485 41.85 50.44 -22.50
N VAL A 486 42.89 50.10 -23.27
CA VAL A 486 42.81 49.56 -24.64
C VAL A 486 43.62 48.25 -24.64
N GLY A 487 43.01 47.16 -25.10
CA GLY A 487 43.60 45.81 -25.05
C GLY A 487 42.54 44.72 -24.89
N GLU A 488 42.95 43.45 -24.84
CA GLU A 488 42.05 42.26 -24.78
C GLU A 488 41.36 42.06 -23.41
N GLY A 489 41.05 43.13 -22.67
CA GLY A 489 40.63 43.09 -21.27
C GLY A 489 39.51 44.05 -20.90
N LEU A 490 38.58 44.38 -21.80
CA LEU A 490 37.32 45.02 -21.37
C LEU A 490 36.64 44.10 -20.34
N LYS A 491 36.34 44.61 -19.14
CA LYS A 491 35.64 43.85 -18.09
C LYS A 491 34.30 43.40 -18.68
N LYS A 492 34.23 42.14 -19.10
CA LYS A 492 32.99 41.51 -19.57
C LYS A 492 32.22 41.04 -18.35
N ILE A 493 31.01 41.55 -18.19
CA ILE A 493 30.09 41.05 -17.17
C ILE A 493 28.94 40.39 -17.90
N GLU A 494 28.75 39.10 -17.65
CA GLU A 494 27.57 38.40 -18.13
C GLU A 494 26.34 38.91 -17.38
N VAL A 495 25.34 39.37 -18.12
CA VAL A 495 24.07 39.84 -17.57
C VAL A 495 22.96 38.98 -18.13
N SER A 496 22.20 38.35 -17.24
CA SER A 496 20.99 37.62 -17.60
C SER A 496 19.86 38.61 -17.89
N VAL A 497 19.31 38.54 -19.11
CA VAL A 497 18.23 39.40 -19.58
C VAL A 497 16.96 38.55 -19.72
N THR A 498 15.86 39.01 -19.14
CA THR A 498 14.54 38.36 -19.32
C THR A 498 13.81 38.93 -20.53
N GLU A 499 12.81 38.22 -21.07
CA GLU A 499 11.95 38.79 -22.13
C GLU A 499 11.26 40.08 -21.67
N GLY A 500 10.94 40.21 -20.37
CA GLY A 500 10.40 41.44 -19.79
C GLY A 500 11.38 42.62 -19.75
N ASP A 501 12.69 42.37 -19.68
CA ASP A 501 13.69 43.43 -19.77
C ASP A 501 13.86 43.95 -21.21
N ILE A 502 13.64 43.06 -22.20
CA ILE A 502 13.61 43.42 -23.62
C ILE A 502 12.35 44.26 -23.93
N GLU A 503 11.19 43.91 -23.34
CA GLU A 503 9.96 44.71 -23.47
C GLU A 503 10.08 46.09 -22.82
N ARG A 504 10.79 46.20 -21.68
CA ARG A 504 11.10 47.49 -21.03
C ARG A 504 12.12 48.33 -21.80
N GLY A 505 12.89 47.70 -22.69
CA GLY A 505 13.91 48.35 -23.52
C GLY A 505 15.18 48.77 -22.79
N TYR A 506 15.36 48.44 -21.50
CA TYR A 506 16.58 48.76 -20.76
C TYR A 506 16.88 47.79 -19.59
N ILE A 507 18.17 47.62 -19.28
CA ILE A 507 18.69 46.93 -18.09
C ILE A 507 19.51 47.90 -17.21
N LYS A 508 19.70 47.57 -15.93
CA LYS A 508 20.64 48.31 -15.07
C LYS A 508 22.03 47.66 -15.14
N CYS A 509 23.05 48.46 -15.40
CA CYS A 509 24.43 47.98 -15.38
C CYS A 509 24.81 47.49 -13.97
N PRO A 510 25.27 46.23 -13.79
CA PRO A 510 25.65 45.69 -12.49
C PRO A 510 26.91 46.35 -11.90
N ASP A 511 27.74 47.00 -12.72
CA ASP A 511 28.98 47.64 -12.28
C ASP A 511 28.75 49.07 -11.76
N CYS A 512 27.82 49.83 -12.37
CA CYS A 512 27.64 51.26 -12.07
C CYS A 512 26.18 51.73 -11.88
N GLY A 513 25.20 50.84 -12.03
CA GLY A 513 23.78 51.12 -11.86
C GLY A 513 23.11 51.96 -12.96
N ALA A 514 23.84 52.36 -14.02
CA ALA A 514 23.26 53.14 -15.12
C ALA A 514 22.25 52.33 -15.93
N ARG A 515 21.22 52.99 -16.48
CA ARG A 515 20.28 52.36 -17.43
C ARG A 515 20.98 52.17 -18.78
N VAL A 516 20.94 50.97 -19.31
CA VAL A 516 21.54 50.56 -20.59
C VAL A 516 20.42 50.05 -21.47
N SER A 517 20.25 50.64 -22.66
CA SER A 517 19.20 50.24 -23.59
C SER A 517 19.47 48.85 -24.17
N VAL A 518 18.43 48.03 -24.27
CA VAL A 518 18.53 46.65 -24.79
C VAL A 518 17.38 46.41 -25.76
N GLU A 519 17.70 45.87 -26.93
CA GLU A 519 16.73 45.49 -27.95
C GLU A 519 16.84 43.99 -28.30
N LYS A 520 15.79 43.45 -28.92
CA LYS A 520 15.72 42.04 -29.33
C LYS A 520 16.81 41.75 -30.37
N GLY A 521 17.75 40.87 -30.03
CA GLY A 521 18.84 40.43 -30.92
C GLY A 521 20.23 40.96 -30.56
N MET A 522 20.37 41.80 -29.52
CA MET A 522 21.68 42.24 -29.01
C MET A 522 22.35 41.14 -28.15
N SER A 523 23.57 40.73 -28.51
CA SER A 523 24.38 39.74 -27.76
C SER A 523 25.37 40.38 -26.78
N GLU A 524 25.86 41.58 -27.09
CA GLU A 524 26.72 42.38 -26.22
C GLU A 524 26.28 43.85 -26.29
N VAL A 525 26.24 44.55 -25.15
CA VAL A 525 25.92 45.98 -25.08
C VAL A 525 26.92 46.70 -24.18
N LEU A 526 27.47 47.81 -24.65
CA LEU A 526 28.40 48.63 -23.88
C LEU A 526 27.63 49.56 -22.94
N CYS A 527 27.99 49.58 -21.66
CA CYS A 527 27.42 50.57 -20.74
C CYS A 527 27.95 51.98 -21.06
N PRO A 528 27.09 52.97 -21.34
CA PRO A 528 27.53 54.33 -21.72
C PRO A 528 28.19 55.09 -20.56
N ARG A 529 28.07 54.61 -19.31
CA ARG A 529 28.64 55.26 -18.13
C ARG A 529 30.01 54.70 -17.76
N CYS A 530 30.13 53.39 -17.56
CA CYS A 530 31.36 52.75 -17.09
C CYS A 530 32.14 52.00 -18.19
N HIS A 531 31.61 51.95 -19.42
CA HIS A 531 32.23 51.27 -20.57
C HIS A 531 32.48 49.77 -20.35
N THR A 532 31.80 49.16 -19.37
CA THR A 532 31.76 47.71 -19.18
C THR A 532 30.98 47.08 -20.33
N VAL A 533 31.53 46.00 -20.90
CA VAL A 533 30.83 45.19 -21.91
C VAL A 533 29.89 44.24 -21.18
N LEU A 534 28.58 44.44 -21.37
CA LEU A 534 27.56 43.55 -20.83
C LEU A 534 27.26 42.48 -21.88
N VAL A 535 27.65 41.24 -21.60
CA VAL A 535 27.30 40.10 -22.46
C VAL A 535 25.90 39.67 -22.08
N LEU A 536 24.94 39.88 -22.98
CA LEU A 536 23.53 39.63 -22.72
C LEU A 536 23.22 38.16 -22.98
N LYS A 537 22.98 37.39 -21.91
CA LYS A 537 22.43 36.04 -22.02
C LYS A 537 20.93 36.13 -21.77
N ILE A 538 20.13 35.82 -22.79
CA ILE A 538 18.70 35.61 -22.59
C ILE A 538 18.58 34.45 -21.61
N LYS A 539 17.93 34.67 -20.47
CA LYS A 539 17.81 33.67 -19.41
C LYS A 539 16.92 32.53 -19.91
N SER A 540 17.54 31.52 -20.52
CA SER A 540 16.91 30.21 -20.72
C SER A 540 16.94 29.47 -19.39
N LEU A 541 15.81 28.89 -18.99
CA LEU A 541 15.78 28.02 -17.82
C LEU A 541 16.68 26.82 -18.08
N ASP A 542 17.58 26.51 -17.14
CA ASP A 542 18.40 25.30 -17.20
C ASP A 542 17.49 24.07 -17.03
N THR A 543 17.70 23.05 -17.85
CA THR A 543 16.96 21.78 -17.74
C THR A 543 17.40 20.97 -16.52
N GLY A 544 16.49 20.17 -15.97
CA GLY A 544 16.75 19.27 -14.84
C GLY A 544 16.56 19.91 -13.46
N TYR A 545 15.94 21.09 -13.42
CA TYR A 545 15.56 21.79 -12.19
C TYR A 545 14.05 21.96 -12.09
N ASN A 546 13.56 22.09 -10.86
CA ASN A 546 12.17 22.42 -10.57
C ASN A 546 12.02 23.93 -10.32
N TYR A 547 11.18 24.57 -11.13
CA TYR A 547 10.95 26.01 -11.10
C TYR A 547 9.54 26.34 -10.64
N ILE A 548 9.46 27.28 -9.70
CA ILE A 548 8.25 28.04 -9.44
C ILE A 548 8.36 29.39 -10.16
N LEU A 549 7.36 29.73 -10.97
CA LEU A 549 7.34 30.94 -11.79
C LEU A 549 6.27 31.88 -11.22
N LEU A 550 6.69 32.92 -10.51
CA LEU A 550 5.77 33.90 -9.91
C LEU A 550 5.39 34.93 -10.98
N ASP A 551 4.13 34.92 -11.42
CA ASP A 551 3.63 35.85 -12.43
C ASP A 551 2.13 36.12 -12.22
N LYS A 552 1.63 37.29 -12.67
CA LYS A 552 0.19 37.61 -12.62
C LYS A 552 -0.63 36.74 -13.56
N SER A 553 0.00 36.21 -14.62
CA SER A 553 -0.64 35.38 -15.63
C SER A 553 0.27 34.22 -16.05
N PRO A 554 -0.28 33.06 -16.41
CA PRO A 554 0.52 31.90 -16.83
C PRO A 554 1.08 32.02 -18.26
N GLU A 555 0.79 33.10 -19.00
CA GLU A 555 1.16 33.26 -20.42
C GLU A 555 2.67 33.10 -20.67
N ARG A 556 3.51 33.68 -19.79
CA ARG A 556 4.96 33.56 -19.91
C ARG A 556 5.42 32.12 -19.69
N ALA A 557 4.82 31.42 -18.74
CA ALA A 557 5.13 30.01 -18.49
C ALA A 557 4.78 29.14 -19.71
N PHE A 558 3.64 29.39 -20.37
CA PHE A 558 3.27 28.70 -21.61
C PHE A 558 4.25 28.99 -22.75
N LYS A 559 4.70 30.23 -22.92
CA LYS A 559 5.71 30.60 -23.94
C LYS A 559 7.05 29.90 -23.70
N ILE A 560 7.52 29.88 -22.45
CA ILE A 560 8.75 29.19 -22.05
C ILE A 560 8.61 27.68 -22.32
N PHE A 561 7.51 27.08 -21.89
CA PHE A 561 7.22 25.66 -22.10
C PHE A 561 7.16 25.31 -23.59
N ALA A 562 6.45 26.10 -24.41
CA ALA A 562 6.33 25.86 -25.85
C ALA A 562 7.68 25.92 -26.57
N LYS A 563 8.61 26.77 -26.10
CA LYS A 563 9.97 26.82 -26.62
C LYS A 563 10.76 25.55 -26.27
N MET A 564 10.67 25.07 -25.03
CA MET A 564 11.37 23.86 -24.59
C MET A 564 10.75 22.57 -25.17
N ALA A 565 9.45 22.56 -25.42
CA ALA A 565 8.72 21.44 -26.02
C ALA A 565 9.12 21.13 -27.46
N LYS A 566 9.92 22.00 -28.10
CA LYS A 566 10.50 21.72 -29.42
C LYS A 566 11.65 20.72 -29.35
N ASP A 567 12.43 20.78 -28.27
CA ASP A 567 13.69 20.04 -28.12
C ASP A 567 13.55 18.84 -27.18
N TYR A 568 12.51 18.79 -26.34
CA TYR A 568 12.34 17.78 -25.29
C TYR A 568 10.90 17.24 -25.23
N PRO A 569 10.70 15.98 -24.79
CA PRO A 569 9.37 15.44 -24.52
C PRO A 569 8.63 16.28 -23.48
N ALA A 570 7.45 16.78 -23.84
CA ALA A 570 6.74 17.77 -23.05
C ALA A 570 5.34 17.32 -22.62
N LEU A 571 4.99 17.58 -21.36
CA LEU A 571 3.66 17.35 -20.77
C LEU A 571 3.13 18.65 -20.18
N CYS A 572 1.96 19.08 -20.65
CA CYS A 572 1.26 20.24 -20.12
C CYS A 572 0.00 19.79 -19.39
N ILE A 573 -0.15 20.22 -18.15
CA ILE A 573 -1.37 20.05 -17.34
C ILE A 573 -1.91 21.44 -17.10
N SER A 574 -3.16 21.70 -17.48
CA SER A 574 -3.76 23.03 -17.35
C SER A 574 -5.27 22.94 -17.20
N THR A 575 -5.87 23.96 -16.58
CA THR A 575 -7.33 24.19 -16.57
C THR A 575 -7.85 24.77 -17.88
N THR A 576 -6.95 25.26 -18.74
CA THR A 576 -7.29 25.81 -20.06
C THR A 576 -7.52 24.68 -21.07
N TYR A 577 -8.58 24.81 -21.87
CA TYR A 577 -8.95 23.80 -22.88
C TYR A 577 -7.81 23.56 -23.91
N PRO A 578 -7.48 22.31 -24.25
CA PRO A 578 -6.32 21.97 -25.08
C PRO A 578 -6.25 22.71 -26.41
N ASP A 579 -7.34 22.78 -27.18
CA ASP A 579 -7.34 23.46 -28.49
C ASP A 579 -6.98 24.94 -28.38
N LYS A 580 -7.32 25.59 -27.26
CA LYS A 580 -6.98 26.99 -27.02
C LYS A 580 -5.48 27.14 -26.79
N LEU A 581 -4.89 26.26 -25.96
CA LEU A 581 -3.45 26.25 -25.70
C LEU A 581 -2.64 26.00 -26.98
N THR A 582 -3.08 25.06 -27.82
CA THR A 582 -2.41 24.76 -29.09
C THR A 582 -2.47 25.95 -30.06
N ARG A 583 -3.64 26.60 -30.22
CA ARG A 583 -3.79 27.75 -31.13
C ARG A 583 -3.05 29.00 -30.67
N GLU A 584 -3.02 29.26 -29.36
CA GLU A 584 -2.50 30.52 -28.80
C GLU A 584 -0.99 30.48 -28.55
N TYR A 585 -0.44 29.31 -28.19
CA TYR A 585 0.97 29.16 -27.80
C TYR A 585 1.77 28.21 -28.68
N GLY A 586 1.16 27.54 -29.66
CA GLY A 586 1.85 26.64 -30.59
C GLY A 586 2.34 25.33 -29.94
N ILE A 587 1.60 24.84 -28.94
CA ILE A 587 1.91 23.60 -28.21
C ILE A 587 1.35 22.40 -28.99
N GLU A 588 2.02 22.02 -30.08
CA GLU A 588 1.64 20.87 -30.92
C GLU A 588 2.42 19.59 -30.57
N ASN A 589 3.67 19.74 -30.08
CA ASN A 589 4.57 18.63 -29.77
C ASN A 589 4.51 18.16 -28.30
N ALA A 590 3.50 18.58 -27.53
CA ALA A 590 3.36 18.21 -26.12
C ALA A 590 2.08 17.42 -25.88
N LYS A 591 2.13 16.47 -24.94
CA LYS A 591 0.93 15.82 -24.41
C LYS A 591 0.20 16.82 -23.50
N ILE A 592 -1.08 17.05 -23.74
CA ILE A 592 -1.90 17.96 -22.93
C ILE A 592 -2.90 17.15 -22.09
N LEU A 593 -2.94 17.39 -20.78
CA LEU A 593 -3.93 16.87 -19.86
C LEU A 593 -4.78 18.03 -19.35
N TRP A 594 -6.08 17.98 -19.60
CA TRP A 594 -6.99 19.06 -19.25
C TRP A 594 -7.61 18.82 -17.88
N ILE A 595 -7.50 19.76 -16.94
CA ILE A 595 -8.17 19.69 -15.65
C ILE A 595 -9.57 20.27 -15.78
N SER A 596 -10.59 19.44 -15.62
CA SER A 596 -11.99 19.88 -15.67
C SER A 596 -12.89 18.96 -14.85
N SER A 597 -13.96 19.53 -14.27
CA SER A 597 -15.03 18.77 -13.61
C SER A 597 -16.03 18.16 -14.59
N THR A 598 -15.93 18.50 -15.88
CA THR A 598 -16.81 17.97 -16.94
C THR A 598 -16.28 16.63 -17.44
N GLU A 599 -17.16 15.63 -17.56
CA GLU A 599 -16.80 14.32 -18.11
C GLU A 599 -16.45 14.44 -19.60
N SER A 600 -15.16 14.33 -19.93
CA SER A 600 -14.61 14.30 -21.29
C SER A 600 -13.45 13.32 -21.33
N GLU A 601 -13.24 12.62 -22.44
CA GLU A 601 -12.16 11.62 -22.59
C GLU A 601 -10.75 12.19 -22.33
N MET A 602 -10.57 13.51 -22.45
CA MET A 602 -9.29 14.21 -22.19
C MET A 602 -9.26 14.97 -20.86
N ALA A 603 -10.36 14.99 -20.12
CA ALA A 603 -10.49 15.72 -18.88
C ALA A 603 -10.14 14.84 -17.67
N ILE A 604 -9.30 15.37 -16.79
CA ILE A 604 -8.97 14.77 -15.50
C ILE A 604 -9.72 15.53 -14.41
N ASN A 605 -10.38 14.77 -13.53
CA ASN A 605 -11.14 15.35 -12.43
C ASN A 605 -10.17 16.01 -11.41
N PRO A 606 -10.35 17.30 -11.06
CA PRO A 606 -9.47 18.02 -10.13
C PRO A 606 -9.42 17.40 -8.73
N LYS A 607 -10.44 16.64 -8.31
CA LYS A 607 -10.48 15.96 -7.00
C LYS A 607 -9.68 14.66 -6.94
N ARG A 608 -9.17 14.19 -8.08
CA ARG A 608 -8.40 12.93 -8.21
C ARG A 608 -6.90 13.18 -8.34
N LEU A 609 -6.36 14.17 -7.61
CA LEU A 609 -4.94 14.55 -7.57
C LEU A 609 -4.00 13.34 -7.40
N ASP A 610 -4.23 12.53 -6.36
CA ASP A 610 -3.34 11.41 -5.98
C ASP A 610 -3.39 10.23 -6.95
N PHE A 611 -4.48 10.08 -7.71
CA PHE A 611 -4.70 8.93 -8.57
C PHE A 611 -4.44 9.23 -10.05
N GLU A 612 -5.16 10.17 -10.66
CA GLU A 612 -5.13 10.35 -12.12
C GLU A 612 -4.01 11.30 -12.54
N ILE A 613 -3.95 12.50 -11.94
CA ILE A 613 -2.94 13.52 -12.28
C ILE A 613 -1.54 12.99 -11.93
N THR A 614 -1.35 12.50 -10.70
CA THR A 614 -0.07 11.95 -10.26
C THR A 614 0.37 10.77 -11.12
N ARG A 615 -0.51 9.79 -11.41
CA ARG A 615 -0.14 8.64 -12.24
C ARG A 615 0.19 9.06 -13.66
N GLY A 616 -0.53 10.02 -14.23
CA GLY A 616 -0.26 10.57 -15.57
C GLY A 616 1.14 11.17 -15.67
N ILE A 617 1.52 12.01 -14.70
CA ILE A 617 2.85 12.62 -14.62
C ILE A 617 3.94 11.56 -14.41
N LEU A 618 3.75 10.66 -13.44
CA LEU A 618 4.72 9.61 -13.12
C LEU A 618 4.95 8.66 -14.29
N GLN A 619 3.90 8.30 -15.03
CA GLN A 619 4.02 7.47 -16.22
C GLN A 619 4.79 8.20 -17.32
N PHE A 620 4.48 9.47 -17.56
CA PHE A 620 5.19 10.27 -18.55
C PHE A 620 6.69 10.40 -18.26
N MET A 621 7.06 10.61 -16.99
CA MET A 621 8.47 10.66 -16.54
C MET A 621 9.18 9.29 -16.55
N LYS A 622 8.43 8.19 -16.54
CA LYS A 622 9.01 6.85 -16.71
C LYS A 622 9.34 6.58 -18.17
N ASP A 623 8.47 7.02 -19.07
CA ASP A 623 8.56 6.76 -20.50
C ASP A 623 9.54 7.72 -21.21
N ASN A 624 9.83 8.87 -20.60
CA ASN A 624 10.68 9.92 -21.18
C ASN A 624 11.74 10.41 -20.18
N GLU A 625 13.02 10.38 -20.57
CA GLU A 625 14.11 11.02 -19.83
C GLU A 625 14.21 12.51 -20.18
N ASN A 626 14.67 13.34 -19.23
CA ASN A 626 14.81 14.80 -19.40
C ASN A 626 13.53 15.52 -19.88
N ALA A 627 12.36 15.01 -19.50
CA ALA A 627 11.07 15.55 -19.89
C ALA A 627 10.81 16.95 -19.28
N ILE A 628 10.01 17.76 -19.96
CA ILE A 628 9.55 19.07 -19.48
C ILE A 628 8.08 18.97 -19.07
N ILE A 629 7.76 19.36 -17.85
CA ILE A 629 6.42 19.26 -17.29
C ILE A 629 5.96 20.64 -16.84
N LEU A 630 4.81 21.08 -17.34
CA LEU A 630 4.15 22.30 -16.89
C LEU A 630 2.87 21.94 -16.12
N ILE A 631 2.71 22.43 -14.90
CA ILE A 631 1.49 22.29 -14.11
C ILE A 631 0.89 23.66 -13.85
N ASP A 632 -0.12 24.01 -14.63
CA ASP A 632 -0.88 25.25 -14.54
C ASP A 632 -2.22 25.05 -13.79
N GLY A 633 -2.68 26.11 -13.13
CA GLY A 633 -3.93 26.13 -12.37
C GLY A 633 -3.81 25.52 -10.97
N ILE A 634 -2.66 25.66 -10.30
CA ILE A 634 -2.51 25.18 -8.92
C ILE A 634 -3.45 25.90 -7.95
N GLU A 635 -3.82 27.14 -8.24
CA GLU A 635 -4.81 27.93 -7.50
C GLU A 635 -6.15 27.19 -7.47
N TYR A 636 -6.58 26.70 -8.63
CA TYR A 636 -7.81 25.93 -8.76
C TYR A 636 -7.72 24.59 -8.03
N LEU A 637 -6.58 23.90 -8.12
CA LEU A 637 -6.36 22.66 -7.38
C LEU A 637 -6.40 22.87 -5.86
N VAL A 638 -5.89 24.00 -5.37
CA VAL A 638 -5.91 24.36 -3.94
C VAL A 638 -7.34 24.68 -3.48
N VAL A 639 -8.13 25.36 -4.30
CA VAL A 639 -9.56 25.60 -4.01
C VAL A 639 -10.33 24.27 -3.89
N GLU A 640 -10.08 23.31 -4.79
CA GLU A 640 -10.82 22.04 -4.80
C GLU A 640 -10.35 21.02 -3.74
N ASN A 641 -9.06 21.03 -3.36
CA ASN A 641 -8.46 19.96 -2.54
C ASN A 641 -7.81 20.46 -1.23
N GLY A 642 -7.66 21.77 -1.05
CA GLY A 642 -6.92 22.37 0.05
C GLY A 642 -5.41 22.46 -0.19
N PHE A 643 -4.78 23.48 0.41
CA PHE A 643 -3.36 23.80 0.24
C PHE A 643 -2.43 22.64 0.65
N GLU A 644 -2.68 21.99 1.78
CA GLU A 644 -1.83 20.89 2.27
C GLU A 644 -1.78 19.69 1.31
N ALA A 645 -2.91 19.36 0.69
CA ALA A 645 -3.00 18.24 -0.24
C ALA A 645 -2.21 18.55 -1.52
N VAL A 646 -2.38 19.76 -2.06
CA VAL A 646 -1.63 20.21 -3.26
C VAL A 646 -0.13 20.33 -2.96
N LEU A 647 0.25 20.80 -1.78
CA LEU A 647 1.66 20.86 -1.36
C LEU A 647 2.29 19.46 -1.31
N LYS A 648 1.62 18.47 -0.70
CA LYS A 648 2.08 17.07 -0.69
C LYS A 648 2.19 16.48 -2.10
N PHE A 649 1.22 16.79 -2.95
CA PHE A 649 1.23 16.42 -4.36
C PHE A 649 2.46 17.00 -5.08
N LEU A 650 2.68 18.32 -4.99
CA LEU A 650 3.82 18.99 -5.62
C LEU A 650 5.15 18.45 -5.11
N LYS A 651 5.33 18.24 -3.80
CA LYS A 651 6.53 17.62 -3.22
C LYS A 651 6.86 16.28 -3.86
N LYS A 652 5.84 15.42 -4.02
CA LYS A 652 6.01 14.10 -4.65
C LYS A 652 6.45 14.21 -6.12
N ILE A 653 5.92 15.19 -6.85
CA ILE A 653 6.33 15.43 -8.25
C ILE A 653 7.76 15.99 -8.31
N ILE A 654 8.10 16.96 -7.44
CA ILE A 654 9.45 17.56 -7.32
C ILE A 654 10.52 16.51 -6.99
N ASP A 655 10.23 15.60 -6.06
CA ASP A 655 11.15 14.51 -5.71
C ASP A 655 11.39 13.59 -6.92
N MET A 656 10.33 13.27 -7.67
CA MET A 656 10.45 12.36 -8.80
C MET A 656 11.12 13.01 -10.01
N SER A 657 10.81 14.28 -10.31
CA SER A 657 11.43 15.02 -11.40
C SER A 657 12.94 15.16 -11.17
N SER A 658 13.35 15.43 -9.93
CA SER A 658 14.75 15.49 -9.51
C SER A 658 15.49 14.17 -9.75
N VAL A 659 14.86 13.02 -9.44
CA VAL A 659 15.45 11.69 -9.67
C VAL A 659 15.60 11.37 -11.16
N LYS A 660 14.70 11.87 -12.00
CA LYS A 660 14.65 11.58 -13.44
C LYS A 660 15.30 12.64 -14.33
N GLY A 661 15.83 13.72 -13.75
CA GLY A 661 16.36 14.85 -14.51
C GLY A 661 15.29 15.61 -15.31
N ALA A 662 14.01 15.47 -14.95
CA ALA A 662 12.93 16.20 -15.58
C ALA A 662 12.89 17.66 -15.10
N THR A 663 12.42 18.56 -15.96
CA THR A 663 12.25 19.97 -15.61
C THR A 663 10.78 20.23 -15.29
N LEU A 664 10.49 20.65 -14.06
CA LEU A 664 9.14 21.01 -13.64
C LEU A 664 8.96 22.52 -13.67
N LEU A 665 7.88 23.01 -14.28
CA LEU A 665 7.48 24.41 -14.33
C LEU A 665 6.11 24.54 -13.66
N VAL A 666 6.02 25.40 -12.65
CA VAL A 666 4.74 25.68 -11.97
C VAL A 666 4.51 27.20 -11.94
N PRO A 667 3.68 27.76 -12.84
CA PRO A 667 3.24 29.14 -12.73
C PRO A 667 2.34 29.30 -11.51
N VAL A 668 2.60 30.36 -10.75
CA VAL A 668 1.86 30.69 -9.53
C VAL A 668 1.59 32.18 -9.53
N ASN A 669 0.33 32.56 -9.35
CA ASN A 669 -0.01 33.93 -9.05
C ASN A 669 0.15 34.20 -7.55
N PRO A 670 1.18 34.95 -7.11
CA PRO A 670 1.42 35.17 -5.67
C PRO A 670 0.28 35.94 -4.98
N THR A 671 -0.59 36.62 -5.74
CA THR A 671 -1.75 37.31 -5.15
C THR A 671 -2.91 36.40 -4.80
N ALA A 672 -2.91 35.14 -5.29
CA ALA A 672 -3.94 34.15 -4.99
C ALA A 672 -3.68 33.35 -3.70
N PHE A 673 -2.52 33.55 -3.07
CA PHE A 673 -2.06 32.83 -1.88
C PHE A 673 -1.66 33.82 -0.78
N SER A 674 -1.62 33.35 0.46
CA SER A 674 -1.02 34.11 1.56
C SER A 674 0.51 34.18 1.43
N GLU A 675 1.14 35.19 2.05
CA GLU A 675 2.61 35.33 2.05
C GLU A 675 3.30 34.11 2.69
N GLU A 676 2.68 33.50 3.70
CA GLU A 676 3.17 32.27 4.33
C GLU A 676 3.13 31.09 3.36
N GLU A 677 2.02 30.88 2.65
CA GLU A 677 1.87 29.81 1.66
C GLU A 677 2.85 29.95 0.50
N ILE A 678 3.08 31.18 0.00
CA ILE A 678 4.09 31.44 -1.04
C ILE A 678 5.49 31.15 -0.53
N THR A 679 5.78 31.50 0.73
CA THR A 679 7.08 31.20 1.34
C THR A 679 7.30 29.70 1.49
N ILE A 680 6.27 28.95 1.88
CA ILE A 680 6.32 27.49 1.99
C ILE A 680 6.51 26.88 0.61
N LEU A 681 5.68 27.24 -0.38
CA LEU A 681 5.79 26.74 -1.76
C LEU A 681 7.19 27.01 -2.33
N SER A 682 7.66 28.25 -2.25
CA SER A 682 8.95 28.67 -2.82
C SER A 682 10.14 27.91 -2.25
N LYS A 683 10.06 27.41 -1.01
CA LYS A 683 11.13 26.62 -0.38
C LYS A 683 11.21 25.18 -0.88
N GLU A 684 10.15 24.65 -1.50
CA GLU A 684 10.14 23.28 -2.00
C GLU A 684 10.75 23.16 -3.40
N PHE A 685 10.83 24.24 -4.16
CA PHE A 685 11.39 24.25 -5.51
C PHE A 685 12.89 24.58 -5.51
N ASP A 686 13.61 24.09 -6.51
CA ASP A 686 15.06 24.33 -6.65
C ASP A 686 15.35 25.79 -6.97
N ARG A 687 14.48 26.42 -7.77
CA ARG A 687 14.65 27.79 -8.27
C ARG A 687 13.32 28.53 -8.29
N VAL A 688 13.36 29.80 -7.89
CA VAL A 688 12.24 30.74 -7.89
C VAL A 688 12.53 31.82 -8.93
N GLU A 689 11.67 31.94 -9.93
CA GLU A 689 11.74 33.00 -10.93
C GLU A 689 10.57 33.96 -10.73
N ASP A 690 10.89 35.20 -10.33
CA ASP A 690 9.89 36.24 -10.09
C ASP A 690 9.76 37.17 -11.29
N PHE A 691 8.64 37.06 -12.00
CA PHE A 691 8.28 37.89 -13.15
C PHE A 691 7.26 38.97 -12.81
N MET A 692 6.91 39.12 -11.53
CA MET A 692 6.09 40.23 -11.07
C MET A 692 6.82 41.54 -11.35
N SER A 693 6.25 42.37 -12.22
CA SER A 693 6.77 43.72 -12.44
C SER A 693 6.72 44.47 -11.11
N LYS A 694 7.87 44.72 -10.47
CA LYS A 694 7.97 45.84 -9.53
C LYS A 694 7.87 47.11 -10.36
N THR A 695 6.65 47.62 -10.47
CA THR A 695 6.37 49.03 -10.78
C THR A 695 7.21 49.93 -9.89
#